data_AF-A0A235B9U7-F1
#
_entry.id   AF-A0A235B9U7-F1
#
_cell.length_a   1.000
_cell.length_b   1.000
_cell.length_c   1.000
_cell.angle_alpha   90.00
_cell.angle_beta   90.00
_cell.angle_gamma   90.00
#
_symmetry.space_group_name_H-M   'P 1'
#
loop_
_entity.id
_entity.type
_entity.pdbx_description
1 polymer ?
#
loop_
_entity_poly.entity_id
_entity_poly.type
_entity_poly.pdbx_seq_one_letter_code
_entity_poly.pdbx_strand_id
1 'polypeptide(L)'
;MSLPFLSIYLSQHTDLNPFEIGWVLGMSGLGAAFGGFAGGYLSDLFGRRMILLLAAGTWTGVFFSFFFADTFIQLSLLNLANGMCRSFFEPTSQALMADLTPESKRLKIFGYQYTALNVGMVLGPLLGAYLFQAVGIRTFLFTGIAYAIYFLLLMQKLSRHRVRIQEVKPAERVRFINCIKVIRKDAALGYFVLAETLFFIVYSQIETNLPIHLTDDLGNSALYPILLTINALVVILLQSVASGWAQHKNILSSLSLGCLLFSTGFSAYAIGGSAPVYISGMVLITLGEILIYPVSSLFIDRLADERLRGTYYGTYNFAQIGLFLGPTLGGWILKTVDGSWMWWMMVFISLHMIWFYAFGYRVYAKKSGFSIVAVIRRVLIDLHLIRLIKFSLKIVPLISLLSLSSFLLFHNADDSLRSPKRTDMVEVRIPEDASLRQIADELEQKGIIRDGKWFPIYAISNKTLKDLVIQPGVYQISPKADLEDVMKIMSRGTFTVEIPPGTTVHEIANSLDYLGVERDRFLKAVKAESYDFSFLEELPDQERPYRLEGYLMPGQYEFRKGVTEKEIVTSMLMRFDRLATKNIRSELNQKGWTVDEWVTVASLAEERPQRQSPSDAAQEIYRRLQQGYVLENALSYPYSEIAAYNTHHRRGLPPGPINNPGKIALKASLDQIPSNKAPERQQPPGR
;
A
#
# COMPACT_ATOMS: atom_id res chain seq x y z
N MET A 1 -11.96 -7.97 30.73
CA MET A 1 -10.68 -8.23 30.04
C MET A 1 -10.03 -6.89 29.74
N SER A 2 -9.24 -6.35 30.67
CA SER A 2 -8.56 -5.04 30.50
C SER A 2 -7.12 -5.16 29.99
N LEU A 3 -6.46 -6.30 30.21
CA LEU A 3 -5.06 -6.54 29.83
C LEU A 3 -4.77 -6.41 28.31
N PRO A 4 -5.64 -6.85 27.39
CA PRO A 4 -5.38 -6.65 25.97
C PRO A 4 -5.28 -5.19 25.54
N PHE A 5 -5.82 -4.24 26.33
CA PHE A 5 -5.69 -2.81 26.08
C PHE A 5 -4.42 -2.22 26.70
N LEU A 6 -3.74 -2.96 27.58
CA LEU A 6 -2.43 -2.58 28.09
C LEU A 6 -1.40 -2.53 26.96
N SER A 7 -1.46 -3.44 26.00
CA SER A 7 -0.54 -3.44 24.85
C SER A 7 -0.66 -2.14 24.04
N ILE A 8 -1.91 -1.71 23.77
CA ILE A 8 -2.21 -0.45 23.10
C ILE A 8 -1.71 0.74 23.92
N TYR A 9 -1.98 0.75 25.23
CA TYR A 9 -1.50 1.82 26.12
C TYR A 9 0.02 1.94 26.07
N LEU A 10 0.74 0.82 26.24
CA LEU A 10 2.19 0.82 26.28
C LEU A 10 2.78 1.25 24.93
N SER A 11 2.19 0.83 23.80
CA SER A 11 2.64 1.25 22.46
C SER A 11 2.49 2.75 22.23
N GLN A 12 1.39 3.35 22.71
CA GLN A 12 1.04 4.73 22.38
C GLN A 12 1.48 5.78 23.41
N HIS A 13 1.68 5.39 24.67
CA HIS A 13 1.87 6.33 25.79
C HIS A 13 3.16 6.09 26.58
N THR A 14 3.99 5.13 26.17
CA THR A 14 5.29 4.87 26.80
C THR A 14 6.39 4.78 25.73
N ASP A 15 7.65 4.94 26.15
CA ASP A 15 8.81 4.79 25.25
C ASP A 15 9.21 3.32 25.03
N LEU A 16 8.38 2.37 25.46
CA LEU A 16 8.67 0.93 25.31
C LEU A 16 8.53 0.52 23.85
N ASN A 17 9.53 -0.19 23.34
CA ASN A 17 9.46 -0.76 22.00
C ASN A 17 8.62 -2.07 21.98
N PRO A 18 8.19 -2.56 20.79
CA PRO A 18 7.33 -3.75 20.70
C PRO A 18 7.89 -5.01 21.38
N PHE A 19 9.21 -5.20 21.42
CA PHE A 19 9.83 -6.30 22.16
C PHE A 19 9.63 -6.16 23.68
N GLU A 20 9.80 -4.96 24.22
CA GLU A 20 9.62 -4.68 25.65
C GLU A 20 8.15 -4.84 26.06
N ILE A 21 7.22 -4.39 25.21
CA ILE A 21 5.78 -4.60 25.40
C ILE A 21 5.46 -6.10 25.39
N GLY A 22 5.96 -6.82 24.39
CA GLY A 22 5.85 -8.27 24.29
C GLY A 22 6.39 -8.98 25.55
N TRP A 23 7.56 -8.57 26.05
CA TRP A 23 8.14 -9.09 27.28
C TRP A 23 7.22 -8.86 28.48
N VAL A 24 6.79 -7.61 28.70
CA VAL A 24 5.90 -7.22 29.81
C VAL A 24 4.64 -8.07 29.82
N LEU A 25 3.97 -8.21 28.68
CA LEU A 25 2.72 -8.98 28.58
C LEU A 25 2.98 -10.48 28.73
N GLY A 26 4.07 -10.98 28.13
CA GLY A 26 4.50 -12.37 28.21
C GLY A 26 4.79 -12.83 29.63
N MET A 27 5.23 -11.93 30.54
CA MET A 27 5.48 -12.28 31.95
C MET A 27 4.27 -12.90 32.65
N SER A 28 3.05 -12.58 32.19
CA SER A 28 1.84 -13.23 32.69
C SER A 28 1.79 -14.72 32.34
N GLY A 29 2.18 -15.11 31.12
CA GLY A 29 2.33 -16.50 30.70
C GLY A 29 3.41 -17.23 31.52
N LEU A 30 4.52 -16.55 31.81
CA LEU A 30 5.59 -17.09 32.65
C LEU A 30 5.08 -17.37 34.08
N GLY A 31 4.37 -16.40 34.66
CA GLY A 31 3.74 -16.53 35.98
C GLY A 31 2.72 -17.65 36.01
N ALA A 32 1.95 -17.82 34.92
CA ALA A 32 0.96 -18.88 34.81
C ALA A 32 1.62 -20.27 34.75
N ALA A 33 2.66 -20.45 33.93
CA ALA A 33 3.35 -21.72 33.71
C ALA A 33 3.99 -22.25 35.01
N PHE A 34 4.67 -21.40 35.78
CA PHE A 34 5.25 -21.80 37.07
C PHE A 34 4.20 -21.83 38.20
N GLY A 35 3.24 -20.91 38.16
CA GLY A 35 2.18 -20.80 39.15
C GLY A 35 1.27 -22.03 39.20
N GLY A 36 1.03 -22.69 38.06
CA GLY A 36 0.14 -23.86 37.99
C GLY A 36 0.59 -25.05 38.85
N PHE A 37 1.90 -25.25 38.99
CA PHE A 37 2.45 -26.31 39.84
C PHE A 37 2.34 -25.98 41.33
N ALA A 38 2.55 -24.70 41.67
CA ALA A 38 2.50 -24.24 43.05
C ALA A 38 1.06 -24.10 43.54
N GLY A 39 0.14 -23.58 42.72
CA GLY A 39 -1.22 -23.23 43.13
C GLY A 39 -2.01 -24.40 43.69
N GLY A 40 -2.12 -25.50 42.93
CA GLY A 40 -2.83 -26.71 43.38
C GLY A 40 -2.17 -27.36 44.60
N TYR A 41 -0.84 -27.47 44.57
CA TYR A 41 -0.05 -28.03 45.67
C TYR A 41 -0.22 -27.24 46.97
N LEU A 42 -0.10 -25.91 46.90
CA LEU A 42 -0.28 -25.03 48.04
C LEU A 42 -1.73 -25.04 48.53
N SER A 43 -2.71 -25.15 47.63
CA SER A 43 -4.13 -25.31 47.98
C SER A 43 -4.36 -26.54 48.86
N ASP A 44 -3.74 -27.65 48.51
CA ASP A 44 -3.91 -28.91 49.24
C ASP A 44 -3.15 -28.90 50.58
N LEU A 45 -2.03 -28.16 50.68
CA LEU A 45 -1.26 -28.01 51.92
C LEU A 45 -1.86 -27.02 52.92
N PHE A 46 -2.20 -25.83 52.44
CA PHE A 46 -2.57 -24.68 53.25
C PHE A 46 -4.09 -24.47 53.33
N GLY A 47 -4.84 -25.30 52.59
CA GLY A 47 -6.29 -25.26 52.49
C GLY A 47 -6.78 -24.36 51.37
N ARG A 48 -7.76 -24.87 50.61
CA ARG A 48 -8.33 -24.19 49.42
C ARG A 48 -8.82 -22.78 49.71
N ARG A 49 -9.51 -22.58 50.83
CA ARG A 49 -10.07 -21.28 51.23
C ARG A 49 -8.98 -20.21 51.36
N MET A 50 -7.86 -20.54 52.00
CA MET A 50 -6.79 -19.55 52.23
C MET A 50 -6.14 -19.16 50.91
N ILE A 51 -5.76 -20.14 50.09
CA ILE A 51 -5.12 -19.88 48.80
C ILE A 51 -6.05 -19.10 47.86
N LEU A 52 -7.34 -19.42 47.83
CA LEU A 52 -8.32 -18.71 47.02
C LEU A 52 -8.46 -17.23 47.41
N LEU A 53 -8.53 -16.94 48.73
CA LEU A 53 -8.63 -15.57 49.23
C LEU A 53 -7.32 -14.79 49.06
N LEU A 54 -6.17 -15.42 49.28
CA LEU A 54 -4.87 -14.81 49.02
C LEU A 54 -4.71 -14.47 47.54
N ALA A 55 -5.07 -15.38 46.64
CA ALA A 55 -5.01 -15.14 45.21
C ALA A 55 -5.94 -13.98 44.80
N ALA A 56 -7.21 -14.00 45.22
CA ALA A 56 -8.17 -12.93 44.88
C ALA A 56 -7.79 -11.55 45.47
N GLY A 57 -7.31 -11.52 46.72
CA GLY A 57 -6.86 -10.30 47.38
C GLY A 57 -5.60 -9.72 46.72
N THR A 58 -4.62 -10.58 46.42
CA THR A 58 -3.41 -10.17 45.69
C THR A 58 -3.76 -9.66 44.30
N TRP A 59 -4.68 -10.33 43.59
CA TRP A 59 -5.11 -9.93 42.25
C TRP A 59 -5.78 -8.54 42.24
N THR A 60 -6.56 -8.24 43.28
CA THR A 60 -7.12 -6.90 43.51
C THR A 60 -6.02 -5.85 43.61
N GLY A 61 -5.00 -6.11 44.43
CA GLY A 61 -3.84 -5.22 44.58
C GLY A 61 -3.05 -5.03 43.28
N VAL A 62 -2.87 -6.11 42.50
CA VAL A 62 -2.20 -6.08 41.18
C VAL A 62 -2.94 -5.13 40.22
N PHE A 63 -4.26 -5.24 40.12
CA PHE A 63 -5.04 -4.37 39.23
C PHE A 63 -5.05 -2.89 39.65
N PHE A 64 -5.10 -2.58 40.94
CA PHE A 64 -4.89 -1.21 41.39
C PHE A 64 -3.47 -0.71 41.09
N SER A 65 -2.47 -1.57 41.24
CA SER A 65 -1.07 -1.21 41.04
C SER A 65 -0.73 -0.92 39.57
N PHE A 66 -1.43 -1.53 38.60
CA PHE A 66 -1.26 -1.22 37.18
C PHE A 66 -1.50 0.26 36.83
N PHE A 67 -2.34 0.96 37.60
CA PHE A 67 -2.57 2.39 37.39
C PHE A 67 -1.37 3.26 37.78
N PHE A 68 -0.54 2.81 38.72
CA PHE A 68 0.63 3.55 39.23
C PHE A 68 1.96 3.03 38.67
N ALA A 69 1.92 2.08 37.74
CA ALA A 69 3.10 1.43 37.20
C ALA A 69 3.58 2.13 35.94
N ASP A 70 4.72 2.79 36.04
CA ASP A 70 5.28 3.63 34.96
C ASP A 70 6.59 3.07 34.38
N THR A 71 7.17 2.03 35.01
CA THR A 71 8.45 1.46 34.58
C THR A 71 8.29 0.05 34.01
N PHE A 72 9.16 -0.29 33.05
CA PHE A 72 9.26 -1.63 32.47
C PHE A 72 9.30 -2.76 33.51
N ILE A 73 10.07 -2.58 34.59
CA ILE A 73 10.23 -3.58 35.65
C ILE A 73 8.94 -3.72 36.46
N GLN A 74 8.30 -2.60 36.87
CA GLN A 74 7.04 -2.64 37.60
C GLN A 74 5.96 -3.36 36.78
N LEU A 75 5.80 -3.00 35.51
CA LEU A 75 4.81 -3.59 34.61
C LEU A 75 5.07 -5.10 34.39
N SER A 76 6.35 -5.50 34.26
CA SER A 76 6.75 -6.91 34.15
C SER A 76 6.42 -7.70 35.40
N LEU A 77 6.73 -7.16 36.59
CA LEU A 77 6.45 -7.82 37.87
C LEU A 77 4.94 -7.92 38.15
N LEU A 78 4.16 -6.89 37.79
CA LEU A 78 2.72 -6.91 37.91
C LEU A 78 2.08 -7.94 36.98
N ASN A 79 2.55 -8.06 35.73
CA ASN A 79 2.08 -9.10 34.82
C ASN A 79 2.46 -10.51 35.31
N LEU A 80 3.67 -10.69 35.84
CA LEU A 80 4.07 -11.96 36.49
C LEU A 80 3.13 -12.32 37.65
N ALA A 81 2.86 -11.36 38.54
CA ALA A 81 1.95 -11.54 39.66
C ALA A 81 0.51 -11.83 39.19
N ASN A 82 0.04 -11.17 38.14
CA ASN A 82 -1.26 -11.43 37.52
C ASN A 82 -1.36 -12.89 37.02
N GLY A 83 -0.33 -13.38 36.31
CA GLY A 83 -0.25 -14.78 35.86
C GLY A 83 -0.28 -15.77 37.02
N MET A 84 0.49 -15.50 38.08
CA MET A 84 0.50 -16.35 39.29
C MET A 84 -0.86 -16.35 40.01
N CYS A 85 -1.49 -15.18 40.16
CA CYS A 85 -2.82 -15.07 40.77
C CYS A 85 -3.84 -15.93 40.03
N ARG A 86 -3.85 -15.86 38.69
CA ARG A 86 -4.72 -16.68 37.85
C ARG A 86 -4.48 -18.18 38.09
N SER A 87 -3.22 -18.63 38.01
CA SER A 87 -2.85 -20.04 38.19
C SER A 87 -3.07 -20.57 39.61
N PHE A 88 -3.12 -19.70 40.63
CA PHE A 88 -3.49 -20.12 41.98
C PHE A 88 -5.00 -20.16 42.16
N PHE A 89 -5.70 -19.21 41.55
CA PHE A 89 -7.14 -19.04 41.71
C PHE A 89 -7.95 -20.12 40.98
N GLU A 90 -7.70 -20.32 39.68
CA GLU A 90 -8.51 -21.21 38.83
C GLU A 90 -8.57 -22.66 39.32
N PRO A 91 -7.45 -23.39 39.51
CA PRO A 91 -7.50 -24.78 39.96
C PRO A 91 -8.05 -24.91 41.38
N THR A 92 -7.72 -23.97 42.27
CA THR A 92 -8.24 -23.97 43.66
C THR A 92 -9.75 -23.77 43.69
N SER A 93 -10.27 -22.88 42.84
CA SER A 93 -11.70 -22.62 42.70
C SER A 93 -12.43 -23.84 42.16
N GLN A 94 -11.92 -24.46 41.07
CA GLN A 94 -12.49 -25.67 40.50
C GLN A 94 -12.53 -26.82 41.49
N ALA A 95 -11.43 -27.03 42.23
CA ALA A 95 -11.34 -28.09 43.22
C ALA A 95 -12.28 -27.83 44.42
N LEU A 96 -12.40 -26.57 44.87
CA LEU A 96 -13.37 -26.20 45.91
C LEU A 96 -14.82 -26.43 45.45
N MET A 97 -15.16 -26.12 44.19
CA MET A 97 -16.47 -26.42 43.62
C MET A 97 -16.74 -27.92 43.56
N ALA A 98 -15.73 -28.73 43.20
CA ALA A 98 -15.85 -30.18 43.18
C ALA A 98 -16.07 -30.77 44.58
N ASP A 99 -15.36 -30.25 45.58
CA ASP A 99 -15.45 -30.70 46.98
C ASP A 99 -16.79 -30.33 47.63
N LEU A 100 -17.36 -29.17 47.27
CA LEU A 100 -18.64 -28.69 47.78
C LEU A 100 -19.86 -29.29 47.09
N THR A 101 -19.67 -29.94 45.95
CA THR A 101 -20.77 -30.41 45.11
C THR A 101 -20.85 -31.94 45.12
N PRO A 102 -22.02 -32.53 45.48
CA PRO A 102 -22.24 -33.96 45.34
C PRO A 102 -21.99 -34.42 43.91
N GLU A 103 -21.44 -35.64 43.75
CA GLU A 103 -20.99 -36.16 42.45
C GLU A 103 -22.06 -36.07 41.34
N SER A 104 -23.32 -36.41 41.66
CA SER A 104 -24.46 -36.34 40.74
C SER A 104 -24.80 -34.92 40.24
N LYS A 105 -24.31 -33.87 40.91
CA LYS A 105 -24.56 -32.46 40.56
C LYS A 105 -23.34 -31.74 39.98
N ARG A 106 -22.15 -32.36 40.01
CA ARG A 106 -20.89 -31.74 39.58
C ARG A 106 -20.95 -31.25 38.14
N LEU A 107 -21.47 -32.07 37.22
CA LEU A 107 -21.63 -31.70 35.81
C LEU A 107 -22.45 -30.41 35.64
N LYS A 108 -23.54 -30.27 36.42
CA LYS A 108 -24.41 -29.10 36.38
C LYS A 108 -23.70 -27.83 36.88
N ILE A 109 -22.95 -27.94 37.98
CA ILE A 109 -22.18 -26.80 38.54
C ILE A 109 -21.05 -26.37 37.59
N PHE A 110 -20.30 -27.32 37.03
CA PHE A 110 -19.28 -27.02 36.02
C PHE A 110 -19.89 -26.43 34.75
N GLY A 111 -21.09 -26.86 34.36
CA GLY A 111 -21.88 -26.23 33.30
C GLY A 111 -22.15 -24.75 33.58
N TYR A 112 -22.61 -24.40 34.78
CA TYR A 112 -22.83 -23.01 35.17
C TYR A 112 -21.55 -22.17 35.19
N GLN A 113 -20.45 -22.74 35.69
CA GLN A 113 -19.14 -22.09 35.64
C GLN A 113 -18.75 -21.80 34.18
N TYR A 114 -18.88 -22.78 33.30
CA TYR A 114 -18.53 -22.64 31.89
C TYR A 114 -19.39 -21.58 31.19
N THR A 115 -20.70 -21.55 31.44
CA THR A 115 -21.58 -20.49 30.93
C THR A 115 -21.15 -19.11 31.41
N ALA A 116 -20.84 -18.97 32.71
CA ALA A 116 -20.39 -17.70 33.28
C ALA A 116 -19.07 -17.20 32.67
N LEU A 117 -18.10 -18.11 32.47
CA LEU A 117 -16.83 -17.79 31.80
C LEU A 117 -17.07 -17.26 30.38
N ASN A 118 -17.91 -17.94 29.61
CA ASN A 118 -18.23 -17.55 28.24
C ASN A 118 -18.95 -16.20 28.15
N VAL A 119 -19.91 -15.93 29.04
CA VAL A 119 -20.54 -14.59 29.14
C VAL A 119 -19.49 -13.52 29.44
N GLY A 120 -18.55 -13.82 30.34
CA GLY A 120 -17.43 -12.93 30.64
C GLY A 120 -16.51 -12.68 29.44
N MET A 121 -16.23 -13.70 28.62
CA MET A 121 -15.41 -13.58 27.40
C MET A 121 -16.13 -12.81 26.28
N VAL A 122 -17.46 -12.84 26.22
CA VAL A 122 -18.24 -12.05 25.26
C VAL A 122 -18.33 -10.58 25.68
N LEU A 123 -18.74 -10.31 26.93
CA LEU A 123 -18.96 -8.94 27.42
C LEU A 123 -17.65 -8.24 27.81
N GLY A 124 -16.66 -8.99 28.26
CA GLY A 124 -15.41 -8.48 28.82
C GLY A 124 -14.57 -7.63 27.87
N PRO A 125 -14.32 -8.05 26.61
CA PRO A 125 -13.63 -7.25 25.60
C PRO A 125 -14.39 -5.97 25.22
N LEU A 126 -15.71 -6.05 25.06
CA LEU A 126 -16.55 -4.90 24.68
C LEU A 126 -16.57 -3.83 25.78
N LEU A 127 -16.81 -4.25 27.03
CA LEU A 127 -16.75 -3.34 28.18
C LEU A 127 -15.33 -2.82 28.42
N GLY A 128 -14.32 -3.67 28.24
CA GLY A 128 -12.91 -3.29 28.33
C GLY A 128 -12.54 -2.21 27.31
N ALA A 129 -12.94 -2.39 26.05
CA ALA A 129 -12.71 -1.43 24.97
C ALA A 129 -13.40 -0.10 25.26
N TYR A 130 -14.68 -0.14 25.63
CA TYR A 130 -15.44 1.06 25.95
C TYR A 130 -14.83 1.84 27.12
N LEU A 131 -14.51 1.15 28.23
CA LEU A 131 -13.88 1.79 29.39
C LEU A 131 -12.49 2.33 29.03
N PHE A 132 -11.67 1.56 28.32
CA PHE A 132 -10.32 2.00 27.94
C PHE A 132 -10.36 3.23 27.04
N GLN A 133 -11.28 3.29 26.08
CA GLN A 133 -11.47 4.46 25.26
C GLN A 133 -11.98 5.67 26.06
N ALA A 134 -12.85 5.45 27.05
CA ALA A 134 -13.46 6.53 27.84
C ALA A 134 -12.52 7.10 28.92
N VAL A 135 -11.72 6.27 29.58
CA VAL A 135 -10.94 6.65 30.77
C VAL A 135 -9.45 6.26 30.71
N GLY A 136 -8.98 5.66 29.60
CA GLY A 136 -7.58 5.26 29.41
C GLY A 136 -7.10 4.24 30.44
N ILE A 137 -5.88 4.42 30.94
CA ILE A 137 -5.25 3.55 31.96
C ILE A 137 -6.04 3.45 33.27
N ARG A 138 -6.91 4.43 33.58
CA ARG A 138 -7.81 4.37 34.74
C ARG A 138 -8.79 3.19 34.68
N THR A 139 -8.94 2.53 33.52
CA THR A 139 -9.68 1.26 33.37
C THR A 139 -9.20 0.18 34.34
N PHE A 140 -7.91 0.17 34.70
CA PHE A 140 -7.36 -0.76 35.69
C PHE A 140 -7.87 -0.49 37.11
N LEU A 141 -8.21 0.76 37.46
CA LEU A 141 -8.89 1.07 38.73
C LEU A 141 -10.30 0.47 38.77
N PHE A 142 -11.07 0.59 37.69
CA PHE A 142 -12.39 -0.04 37.59
C PHE A 142 -12.30 -1.58 37.64
N THR A 143 -11.28 -2.15 37.01
CA THR A 143 -10.98 -3.59 37.10
C THR A 143 -10.65 -3.97 38.55
N GLY A 144 -9.80 -3.19 39.23
CA GLY A 144 -9.46 -3.36 40.64
C GLY A 144 -10.68 -3.29 41.56
N ILE A 145 -11.60 -2.34 41.34
CA ILE A 145 -12.87 -2.23 42.08
C ILE A 145 -13.73 -3.49 41.87
N ALA A 146 -13.86 -3.98 40.63
CA ALA A 146 -14.60 -5.21 40.36
C ALA A 146 -14.01 -6.42 41.10
N TYR A 147 -12.68 -6.55 41.10
CA TYR A 147 -11.98 -7.60 41.85
C TYR A 147 -12.11 -7.42 43.37
N ALA A 148 -12.09 -6.18 43.88
CA ALA A 148 -12.31 -5.88 45.30
C ALA A 148 -13.72 -6.29 45.75
N ILE A 149 -14.74 -5.93 44.97
CA ILE A 149 -16.13 -6.36 45.22
C ILE A 149 -16.20 -7.89 45.22
N TYR A 150 -15.61 -8.54 44.22
CA TYR A 150 -15.58 -10.00 44.14
C TYR A 150 -14.87 -10.63 45.34
N PHE A 151 -13.70 -10.12 45.74
CA PHE A 151 -12.95 -10.57 46.91
C PHE A 151 -13.78 -10.44 48.19
N LEU A 152 -14.43 -9.29 48.41
CA LEU A 152 -15.27 -9.07 49.59
C LEU A 152 -16.47 -10.03 49.62
N LEU A 153 -17.14 -10.23 48.48
CA LEU A 153 -18.25 -11.18 48.36
C LEU A 153 -17.79 -12.62 48.62
N LEU A 154 -16.64 -13.00 48.05
CA LEU A 154 -16.05 -14.32 48.22
C LEU A 154 -15.67 -14.58 49.68
N MET A 155 -15.02 -13.60 50.32
CA MET A 155 -14.68 -13.62 51.75
C MET A 155 -15.92 -13.72 52.62
N GLN A 156 -16.98 -12.97 52.33
CA GLN A 156 -18.25 -13.01 53.05
C GLN A 156 -18.94 -14.38 52.90
N LYS A 157 -18.98 -14.95 51.69
CA LYS A 157 -19.62 -16.25 51.45
C LYS A 157 -18.87 -17.40 52.11
N LEU A 158 -17.54 -17.41 52.02
CA LEU A 158 -16.66 -18.44 52.61
C LEU A 158 -16.53 -18.31 54.13
N SER A 159 -16.76 -17.13 54.72
CA SER A 159 -16.82 -16.96 56.17
C SER A 159 -18.14 -17.43 56.77
N ARG A 160 -19.26 -17.19 56.08
CA ARG A 160 -20.60 -17.64 56.51
C ARG A 160 -20.79 -19.15 56.43
N HIS A 161 -20.27 -19.78 55.37
CA HIS A 161 -20.27 -21.23 55.25
C HIS A 161 -18.93 -21.72 55.78
N ARG A 162 -18.85 -22.07 57.08
CA ARG A 162 -17.71 -22.83 57.63
C ARG A 162 -17.70 -24.18 56.94
N VAL A 163 -17.18 -24.23 55.73
CA VAL A 163 -16.95 -25.47 55.02
C VAL A 163 -15.94 -26.25 55.87
N ARG A 164 -16.41 -27.29 56.56
CA ARG A 164 -15.53 -28.38 57.01
C ARG A 164 -15.07 -29.06 55.72
N ILE A 165 -14.07 -28.46 55.07
CA ILE A 165 -13.35 -29.09 53.97
C ILE A 165 -12.68 -30.28 54.63
N GLN A 166 -13.15 -31.49 54.35
CA GLN A 166 -12.43 -32.69 54.78
C GLN A 166 -10.99 -32.54 54.32
N GLU A 167 -10.03 -32.78 55.22
CA GLU A 167 -8.63 -32.94 54.84
C GLU A 167 -8.56 -34.08 53.83
N VAL A 168 -8.55 -33.73 52.54
CA VAL A 168 -8.39 -34.69 51.46
C VAL A 168 -6.99 -35.27 51.65
N LYS A 169 -6.91 -36.60 51.80
CA LYS A 169 -5.62 -37.30 51.84
C LYS A 169 -4.79 -36.79 50.66
N PRO A 170 -3.53 -36.36 50.88
CA PRO A 170 -2.73 -35.79 49.80
C PRO A 170 -2.63 -36.83 48.69
N ALA A 171 -3.16 -36.49 47.51
CA ALA A 171 -2.95 -37.28 46.30
C ALA A 171 -1.44 -37.45 46.07
N GLU A 172 -1.03 -38.50 45.36
CA GLU A 172 0.39 -38.72 45.01
C GLU A 172 1.00 -37.42 44.47
N ARG A 173 2.00 -36.91 45.21
CA ARG A 173 2.53 -35.56 44.99
C ARG A 173 3.23 -35.48 43.64
N VAL A 174 2.66 -34.75 42.70
CA VAL A 174 3.33 -34.42 41.43
C VAL A 174 4.50 -33.48 41.74
N ARG A 175 5.73 -33.99 41.61
CA ARG A 175 6.95 -33.20 41.80
C ARG A 175 7.44 -32.66 40.47
N PHE A 176 7.89 -31.41 40.45
CA PHE A 176 8.49 -30.76 39.28
C PHE A 176 9.58 -31.60 38.60
N ILE A 177 10.47 -32.21 39.40
CA ILE A 177 11.53 -33.11 38.93
C ILE A 177 10.98 -34.34 38.19
N ASN A 178 9.81 -34.86 38.61
CA ASN A 178 9.20 -36.01 37.95
C ASN A 178 8.68 -35.61 36.56
N CYS A 179 8.11 -34.41 36.41
CA CYS A 179 7.67 -33.91 35.11
C CYS A 179 8.83 -33.80 34.10
N ILE A 180 9.96 -33.22 34.51
CA ILE A 180 11.17 -33.15 33.66
C ILE A 180 11.67 -34.55 33.27
N LYS A 181 11.65 -35.50 34.21
CA LYS A 181 12.06 -36.89 33.94
C LYS A 181 11.14 -37.57 32.92
N VAL A 182 9.83 -37.30 32.95
CA VAL A 182 8.87 -37.88 31.99
C VAL A 182 9.12 -37.34 30.58
N ILE A 183 9.37 -36.04 30.38
CA ILE A 183 9.72 -35.48 29.05
C ILE A 183 10.89 -36.23 28.43
N ARG A 184 11.95 -36.48 29.22
CA ARG A 184 13.16 -37.16 28.73
C ARG A 184 12.94 -38.63 28.41
N LYS A 185 12.04 -39.31 29.13
CA LYS A 185 11.78 -40.74 28.96
C LYS A 185 10.72 -41.03 27.89
N ASP A 186 9.72 -40.17 27.75
CA ASP A 186 8.63 -40.35 26.81
C ASP A 186 8.72 -39.35 25.66
N ALA A 187 9.44 -39.75 24.61
CA ALA A 187 9.61 -38.92 23.41
C ALA A 187 8.28 -38.55 22.74
N ALA A 188 7.22 -39.37 22.87
CA ALA A 188 5.91 -39.02 22.33
C ALA A 188 5.33 -37.79 23.04
N LEU A 189 5.41 -37.75 24.38
CA LEU A 189 5.03 -36.59 25.17
C LEU A 189 5.93 -35.40 24.89
N GLY A 190 7.25 -35.60 24.76
CA GLY A 190 8.19 -34.51 24.47
C GLY A 190 7.89 -33.77 23.17
N TYR A 191 7.65 -34.49 22.06
CA TYR A 191 7.22 -33.87 20.80
C TYR A 191 5.87 -33.18 20.94
N PHE A 192 4.96 -33.74 21.73
CA PHE A 192 3.65 -33.15 21.97
C PHE A 192 3.73 -31.83 22.73
N VAL A 193 4.52 -31.78 23.80
CA VAL A 193 4.80 -30.55 24.56
C VAL A 193 5.44 -29.49 23.68
N LEU A 194 6.34 -29.86 22.77
CA LEU A 194 6.93 -28.94 21.79
C LEU A 194 5.86 -28.38 20.84
N ALA A 195 4.99 -29.22 20.27
CA ALA A 195 3.90 -28.77 19.40
C ALA A 195 2.97 -27.78 20.10
N GLU A 196 2.63 -28.06 21.36
CA GLU A 196 1.76 -27.21 22.18
C GLU A 196 2.46 -25.91 22.62
N THR A 197 3.77 -25.95 22.82
CA THR A 197 4.55 -24.72 23.06
C THR A 197 4.46 -23.79 21.84
N LEU A 198 4.59 -24.36 20.63
CA LEU A 198 4.41 -23.60 19.39
C LEU A 198 2.98 -23.08 19.22
N PHE A 199 1.96 -23.89 19.59
CA PHE A 199 0.58 -23.44 19.62
C PHE A 199 0.41 -22.20 20.51
N PHE A 200 0.92 -22.23 21.74
CA PHE A 200 0.83 -21.08 22.65
C PHE A 200 1.63 -19.86 22.19
N ILE A 201 2.79 -20.07 21.52
CA ILE A 201 3.55 -18.98 20.88
C ILE A 201 2.70 -18.26 19.85
N VAL A 202 2.00 -19.00 18.99
CA VAL A 202 1.16 -18.41 17.95
C VAL A 202 -0.14 -17.84 18.53
N TYR A 203 -0.79 -18.56 19.44
CA TYR A 203 -2.05 -18.14 20.06
C TYR A 203 -1.91 -16.83 20.81
N SER A 204 -0.83 -16.66 21.58
CA SER A 204 -0.58 -15.45 22.36
C SER A 204 -0.45 -14.17 21.52
N GLN A 205 -0.22 -14.27 20.21
CA GLN A 205 -0.20 -13.11 19.31
C GLN A 205 -1.56 -12.42 19.23
N ILE A 206 -2.65 -13.17 19.41
CA ILE A 206 -4.02 -12.65 19.39
C ILE A 206 -4.24 -11.67 20.54
N GLU A 207 -3.69 -11.93 21.71
CA GLU A 207 -3.87 -11.05 22.87
C GLU A 207 -2.89 -9.87 22.90
N THR A 208 -1.74 -10.00 22.24
CA THR A 208 -0.61 -9.07 22.42
C THR A 208 -0.35 -8.21 21.20
N ASN A 209 0.00 -8.82 20.06
CA ASN A 209 0.43 -8.08 18.87
C ASN A 209 -0.70 -7.78 17.88
N LEU A 210 -1.79 -8.56 17.88
CA LEU A 210 -2.98 -8.24 17.08
C LEU A 210 -3.58 -6.86 17.39
N PRO A 211 -3.81 -6.45 18.65
CA PRO A 211 -4.36 -5.12 18.93
C PRO A 211 -3.42 -3.99 18.49
N ILE A 212 -2.09 -4.19 18.57
CA ILE A 212 -1.08 -3.25 18.08
C ILE A 212 -1.16 -3.16 16.55
N HIS A 213 -1.11 -4.30 15.85
CA HIS A 213 -1.24 -4.38 14.39
C HIS A 213 -2.50 -3.68 13.86
N LEU A 214 -3.66 -3.95 14.46
CA LEU A 214 -4.92 -3.35 14.02
C LEU A 214 -4.98 -1.84 14.28
N THR A 215 -4.28 -1.35 15.30
CA THR A 215 -4.28 0.06 15.67
C THR A 215 -3.25 0.85 14.87
N ASP A 216 -2.02 0.36 14.80
CA ASP A 216 -0.88 1.10 14.25
C ASP A 216 -0.80 0.94 12.72
N ASP A 217 -1.07 -0.25 12.16
CA ASP A 217 -0.98 -0.46 10.70
C ASP A 217 -2.29 -0.13 9.96
N LEU A 218 -3.45 -0.30 10.61
CA LEU A 218 -4.77 -0.13 9.98
C LEU A 218 -5.60 1.02 10.52
N GLY A 219 -5.20 1.65 11.63
CA GLY A 219 -5.97 2.73 12.26
C GLY A 219 -7.35 2.28 12.79
N ASN A 220 -7.57 0.99 13.05
CA ASN A 220 -8.86 0.42 13.42
C ASN A 220 -8.82 -0.39 14.72
N SER A 221 -8.62 0.32 15.83
CA SER A 221 -8.61 -0.26 17.18
C SER A 221 -9.94 -0.89 17.60
N ALA A 222 -11.07 -0.44 17.02
CA ALA A 222 -12.40 -0.96 17.31
C ALA A 222 -12.62 -2.39 16.78
N LEU A 223 -11.85 -2.82 15.79
CA LEU A 223 -11.96 -4.17 15.22
C LEU A 223 -11.51 -5.24 16.21
N TYR A 224 -10.50 -4.95 17.03
CA TYR A 224 -9.94 -5.91 17.98
C TYR A 224 -10.98 -6.54 18.96
N PRO A 225 -11.76 -5.75 19.74
CA PRO A 225 -12.76 -6.31 20.64
C PRO A 225 -13.86 -7.07 19.89
N ILE A 226 -14.21 -6.65 18.66
CA ILE A 226 -15.16 -7.38 17.80
C ILE A 226 -14.62 -8.77 17.47
N LEU A 227 -13.34 -8.88 17.09
CA LEU A 227 -12.71 -10.16 16.80
C LEU A 227 -12.70 -11.09 18.04
N LEU A 228 -12.37 -10.57 19.23
CA LEU A 228 -12.44 -11.36 20.47
C LEU A 228 -13.86 -11.84 20.78
N THR A 229 -14.88 -11.00 20.57
CA THR A 229 -16.27 -11.41 20.73
C THR A 229 -16.65 -12.50 19.72
N ILE A 230 -16.22 -12.39 18.46
CA ILE A 230 -16.45 -13.41 17.44
C ILE A 230 -15.78 -14.73 17.82
N ASN A 231 -14.53 -14.70 18.29
CA ASN A 231 -13.85 -15.88 18.80
C ASN A 231 -14.68 -16.56 19.90
N ALA A 232 -15.07 -15.82 20.94
CA ALA A 232 -15.87 -16.37 22.03
C ALA A 232 -17.21 -16.97 21.54
N LEU A 233 -17.92 -16.29 20.64
CA LEU A 233 -19.18 -16.78 20.08
C LEU A 233 -19.00 -18.06 19.26
N VAL A 234 -17.96 -18.11 18.43
CA VAL A 234 -17.66 -19.30 17.61
C VAL A 234 -17.29 -20.48 18.51
N VAL A 235 -16.51 -20.28 19.58
CA VAL A 235 -16.24 -21.31 20.59
C VAL A 235 -17.54 -21.81 21.20
N ILE A 236 -18.40 -20.93 21.71
CA ILE A 236 -19.67 -21.32 22.36
C ILE A 236 -20.55 -22.14 21.42
N LEU A 237 -20.71 -21.70 20.17
CA LEU A 237 -21.62 -22.30 19.21
C LEU A 237 -21.09 -23.62 18.62
N LEU A 238 -19.78 -23.71 18.35
CA LEU A 238 -19.22 -24.79 17.55
C LEU A 238 -18.36 -25.79 18.34
N GLN A 239 -17.98 -25.51 19.59
CA GLN A 239 -17.15 -26.42 20.40
C GLN A 239 -17.76 -27.83 20.50
N SER A 240 -19.07 -27.93 20.76
CA SER A 240 -19.74 -29.23 20.90
C SER A 240 -19.76 -30.01 19.58
N VAL A 241 -19.97 -29.31 18.46
CA VAL A 241 -20.00 -29.93 17.11
C VAL A 241 -18.59 -30.40 16.73
N ALA A 242 -17.59 -29.54 16.90
CA ALA A 242 -16.19 -29.85 16.63
C ALA A 242 -15.69 -31.02 17.49
N SER A 243 -16.04 -31.02 18.79
CA SER A 243 -15.67 -32.10 19.72
C SER A 243 -16.34 -33.42 19.36
N GLY A 244 -17.63 -33.41 19.01
CA GLY A 244 -18.36 -34.59 18.54
C GLY A 244 -17.76 -35.16 17.26
N TRP A 245 -17.40 -34.30 16.30
CA TRP A 245 -16.69 -34.73 15.10
C TRP A 245 -15.31 -35.33 15.42
N ALA A 246 -14.52 -34.69 16.27
CA ALA A 246 -13.16 -35.11 16.59
C ALA A 246 -13.10 -36.46 17.32
N GLN A 247 -14.10 -36.79 18.14
CA GLN A 247 -14.19 -38.08 18.84
C GLN A 247 -14.23 -39.29 17.90
N HIS A 248 -14.76 -39.12 16.68
CA HIS A 248 -14.85 -40.17 15.66
C HIS A 248 -13.68 -40.18 14.68
N LYS A 249 -12.69 -39.30 14.86
CA LYS A 249 -11.55 -39.15 13.97
C LYS A 249 -10.26 -39.58 14.65
N ASN A 250 -9.23 -39.82 13.85
CA ASN A 250 -7.91 -40.03 14.40
C ASN A 250 -7.38 -38.72 15.02
N ILE A 251 -6.70 -38.83 16.17
CA ILE A 251 -6.10 -37.69 16.89
C ILE A 251 -5.23 -36.84 15.96
N LEU A 252 -4.35 -37.48 15.18
CA LEU A 252 -3.48 -36.74 14.26
C LEU A 252 -4.27 -36.05 13.14
N SER A 253 -5.36 -36.64 12.67
CA SER A 253 -6.25 -36.01 11.67
C SER A 253 -6.88 -34.73 12.22
N SER A 254 -7.43 -34.80 13.44
CA SER A 254 -8.08 -33.65 14.08
C SER A 254 -7.09 -32.54 14.42
N LEU A 255 -5.92 -32.89 14.95
CA LEU A 255 -4.84 -31.92 15.21
C LEU A 255 -4.32 -31.30 13.90
N SER A 256 -4.11 -32.10 12.85
CA SER A 256 -3.63 -31.57 11.56
C SER A 256 -4.65 -30.63 10.91
N LEU A 257 -5.94 -30.98 10.92
CA LEU A 257 -6.99 -30.09 10.45
C LEU A 257 -7.03 -28.80 11.27
N GLY A 258 -6.92 -28.94 12.60
CA GLY A 258 -6.82 -27.81 13.52
C GLY A 258 -5.68 -26.86 13.12
N CYS A 259 -4.47 -27.39 12.94
CA CYS A 259 -3.31 -26.60 12.50
C CYS A 259 -3.51 -25.95 11.13
N LEU A 260 -4.13 -26.63 10.17
CA LEU A 260 -4.38 -26.08 8.83
C LEU A 260 -5.38 -24.93 8.86
N LEU A 261 -6.46 -25.06 9.63
CA LEU A 261 -7.45 -24.00 9.85
C LEU A 261 -6.80 -22.80 10.56
N PHE A 262 -6.04 -23.08 11.63
CA PHE A 262 -5.29 -22.09 12.39
C PHE A 262 -4.31 -21.31 11.49
N SER A 263 -3.50 -22.04 10.71
CA SER A 263 -2.53 -21.45 9.77
C SER A 263 -3.23 -20.61 8.70
N THR A 264 -4.33 -21.10 8.13
CA THR A 264 -5.09 -20.38 7.09
C THR A 264 -5.70 -19.09 7.65
N GLY A 265 -6.18 -19.14 8.90
CA GLY A 265 -6.68 -17.97 9.60
C GLY A 265 -5.59 -16.90 9.83
N PHE A 266 -4.38 -17.30 10.21
CA PHE A 266 -3.24 -16.37 10.30
C PHE A 266 -2.77 -15.85 8.93
N SER A 267 -2.91 -16.61 7.86
CA SER A 267 -2.63 -16.11 6.50
C SER A 267 -3.57 -14.95 6.13
N ALA A 268 -4.81 -14.96 6.61
CA ALA A 268 -5.73 -13.83 6.42
C ALA A 268 -5.21 -12.56 7.10
N TYR A 269 -4.56 -12.67 8.27
CA TYR A 269 -3.96 -11.52 8.97
C TYR A 269 -2.71 -11.01 8.25
N ALA A 270 -1.95 -11.92 7.64
CA ALA A 270 -0.76 -11.59 6.85
C ALA A 270 -1.09 -10.83 5.55
N ILE A 271 -2.17 -11.25 4.85
CA ILE A 271 -2.66 -10.58 3.63
C ILE A 271 -3.35 -9.25 3.98
N GLY A 272 -4.13 -9.23 5.06
CA GLY A 272 -4.77 -8.02 5.60
C GLY A 272 -5.73 -7.31 4.64
N GLY A 273 -5.86 -6.00 4.82
CA GLY A 273 -6.54 -5.09 3.90
C GLY A 273 -7.96 -4.67 4.27
N SER A 274 -8.79 -5.53 4.88
CA SER A 274 -10.17 -5.14 5.26
C SER A 274 -10.73 -5.92 6.45
N ALA A 275 -11.68 -5.33 7.19
CA ALA A 275 -12.29 -5.96 8.36
C ALA A 275 -12.91 -7.36 8.09
N PRO A 276 -13.59 -7.62 6.96
CA PRO A 276 -14.08 -8.97 6.64
C PRO A 276 -12.98 -10.03 6.54
N VAL A 277 -11.78 -9.67 6.07
CA VAL A 277 -10.64 -10.59 5.99
C VAL A 277 -10.18 -10.98 7.39
N TYR A 278 -10.04 -10.01 8.32
CA TYR A 278 -9.72 -10.32 9.71
C TYR A 278 -10.82 -11.10 10.44
N ILE A 279 -12.08 -10.81 10.17
CA ILE A 279 -13.21 -11.56 10.74
C ILE A 279 -13.18 -13.02 10.27
N SER A 280 -13.02 -13.25 8.97
CA SER A 280 -12.92 -14.62 8.43
C SER A 280 -11.68 -15.35 8.96
N GLY A 281 -10.55 -14.65 9.08
CA GLY A 281 -9.34 -15.14 9.74
C GLY A 281 -9.60 -15.58 11.18
N MET A 282 -10.27 -14.76 11.99
CA MET A 282 -10.60 -15.08 13.38
C MET A 282 -11.50 -16.30 13.50
N VAL A 283 -12.51 -16.43 12.62
CA VAL A 283 -13.37 -17.62 12.58
C VAL A 283 -12.53 -18.88 12.30
N LEU A 284 -11.63 -18.84 11.32
CA LEU A 284 -10.76 -19.98 10.99
C LEU A 284 -9.78 -20.33 12.11
N ILE A 285 -9.15 -19.31 12.72
CA ILE A 285 -8.31 -19.48 13.92
C ILE A 285 -9.10 -20.18 15.01
N THR A 286 -10.31 -19.72 15.29
CA THR A 286 -11.16 -20.29 16.35
C THR A 286 -11.57 -21.73 16.04
N LEU A 287 -11.92 -22.03 14.79
CA LEU A 287 -12.21 -23.41 14.36
C LEU A 287 -11.00 -24.35 14.53
N GLY A 288 -9.79 -23.83 14.33
CA GLY A 288 -8.56 -24.55 14.62
C GLY A 288 -8.35 -24.80 16.12
N GLU A 289 -8.51 -23.75 16.93
CA GLU A 289 -8.40 -23.78 18.40
C GLU A 289 -9.32 -24.83 19.04
N ILE A 290 -10.61 -24.83 18.68
CA ILE A 290 -11.62 -25.75 19.25
C ILE A 290 -11.38 -27.22 18.87
N LEU A 291 -10.52 -27.50 17.89
CA LEU A 291 -10.06 -28.84 17.56
C LEU A 291 -8.78 -29.20 18.31
N ILE A 292 -7.79 -28.30 18.31
CA ILE A 292 -6.48 -28.55 18.93
C ILE A 292 -6.66 -28.79 20.44
N TYR A 293 -7.27 -27.84 21.15
CA TYR A 293 -7.30 -27.85 22.61
C TYR A 293 -7.91 -29.11 23.26
N PRO A 294 -9.15 -29.56 22.88
CA PRO A 294 -9.73 -30.76 23.49
C PRO A 294 -9.03 -32.05 23.04
N VAL A 295 -8.58 -32.12 21.78
CA VAL A 295 -7.89 -33.32 21.25
C VAL A 295 -6.53 -33.48 21.91
N SER A 296 -5.87 -32.37 22.25
CA SER A 296 -4.61 -32.40 22.98
C SER A 296 -4.75 -33.00 24.37
N SER A 297 -5.79 -32.62 25.10
CA SER A 297 -6.08 -33.23 26.41
C SER A 297 -6.37 -34.73 26.28
N LEU A 298 -7.14 -35.13 25.27
CA LEU A 298 -7.43 -36.54 24.98
C LEU A 298 -6.16 -37.35 24.65
N PHE A 299 -5.18 -36.76 23.96
CA PHE A 299 -3.92 -37.44 23.65
C PHE A 299 -3.06 -37.66 24.89
N ILE A 300 -3.03 -36.69 25.81
CA ILE A 300 -2.37 -36.84 27.12
C ILE A 300 -2.98 -37.99 27.91
N ASP A 301 -4.31 -38.09 27.96
CA ASP A 301 -5.01 -39.20 28.61
C ASP A 301 -4.64 -40.58 28.03
N ARG A 302 -4.41 -40.66 26.72
CA ARG A 302 -4.00 -41.91 26.05
C ARG A 302 -2.53 -42.26 26.22
N LEU A 303 -1.68 -41.26 26.47
CA LEU A 303 -0.26 -41.44 26.73
C LEU A 303 0.01 -41.85 28.18
N ALA A 304 -0.75 -41.28 29.12
CA ALA A 304 -0.48 -41.43 30.52
C ALA A 304 -0.99 -42.76 31.10
N ASP A 305 -0.09 -43.51 31.74
CA ASP A 305 -0.46 -44.59 32.65
C ASP A 305 -1.31 -44.02 33.82
N GLU A 306 -2.29 -44.77 34.32
CA GLU A 306 -3.25 -44.32 35.34
C GLU A 306 -2.56 -43.73 36.58
N ARG A 307 -1.43 -44.32 36.98
CA ARG A 307 -0.63 -43.87 38.13
C ARG A 307 0.14 -42.58 37.88
N LEU A 308 0.43 -42.26 36.62
CA LEU A 308 1.26 -41.12 36.24
C LEU A 308 0.47 -39.98 35.58
N ARG A 309 -0.86 -40.09 35.46
CA ARG A 309 -1.74 -39.07 34.86
C ARG A 309 -1.44 -37.66 35.35
N GLY A 310 -1.39 -37.44 36.66
CA GLY A 310 -1.08 -36.12 37.22
C GLY A 310 0.30 -35.59 36.81
N THR A 311 1.30 -36.47 36.67
CA THR A 311 2.64 -36.08 36.21
C THR A 311 2.65 -35.73 34.73
N TYR A 312 1.88 -36.45 33.90
CA TYR A 312 1.75 -36.17 32.47
C TYR A 312 1.03 -34.84 32.21
N TYR A 313 -0.09 -34.58 32.90
CA TYR A 313 -0.78 -33.28 32.84
C TYR A 313 0.08 -32.14 33.39
N GLY A 314 0.79 -32.38 34.51
CA GLY A 314 1.77 -31.42 35.01
C GLY A 314 2.85 -31.12 33.97
N THR A 315 3.35 -32.14 33.29
CA THR A 315 4.35 -31.98 32.23
C THR A 315 3.80 -31.22 31.02
N TYR A 316 2.56 -31.49 30.62
CA TYR A 316 1.85 -30.78 29.56
C TYR A 316 1.77 -29.26 29.83
N ASN A 317 1.58 -28.85 31.10
CA ASN A 317 1.56 -27.43 31.46
C ASN A 317 2.87 -26.68 31.14
N PHE A 318 4.01 -27.35 30.97
CA PHE A 318 5.24 -26.67 30.51
C PHE A 318 5.09 -26.05 29.13
N ALA A 319 4.17 -26.54 28.29
CA ALA A 319 3.88 -25.93 27.00
C ALA A 319 3.42 -24.47 27.12
N GLN A 320 2.81 -24.08 28.24
CA GLN A 320 2.36 -22.71 28.48
C GLN A 320 3.50 -21.68 28.53
N ILE A 321 4.78 -22.10 28.62
CA ILE A 321 5.92 -21.19 28.42
C ILE A 321 5.86 -20.49 27.06
N GLY A 322 5.16 -21.08 26.09
CA GLY A 322 4.86 -20.44 24.81
C GLY A 322 4.08 -19.14 24.95
N LEU A 323 3.26 -18.96 26.00
CA LEU A 323 2.56 -17.71 26.29
C LEU A 323 3.50 -16.58 26.74
N PHE A 324 4.72 -16.90 27.17
CA PHE A 324 5.78 -15.93 27.45
C PHE A 324 6.66 -15.69 26.21
N LEU A 325 7.08 -16.78 25.56
CA LEU A 325 7.95 -16.70 24.39
C LEU A 325 7.25 -16.03 23.21
N GLY A 326 5.94 -16.29 23.03
CA GLY A 326 5.16 -15.77 21.92
C GLY A 326 5.12 -14.25 21.86
N PRO A 327 4.61 -13.53 22.87
CA PRO A 327 4.56 -12.07 22.84
C PRO A 327 5.94 -11.44 22.65
N THR A 328 6.96 -12.00 23.32
CA THR A 328 8.35 -11.55 23.22
C THR A 328 8.92 -11.72 21.81
N LEU A 329 8.75 -12.91 21.21
CA LEU A 329 9.21 -13.20 19.85
C LEU A 329 8.43 -12.39 18.81
N GLY A 330 7.11 -12.31 18.95
CA GLY A 330 6.24 -11.53 18.07
C GLY A 330 6.58 -10.04 18.12
N GLY A 331 6.77 -9.49 19.32
CA GLY A 331 7.20 -8.10 19.49
C GLY A 331 8.61 -7.83 18.94
N TRP A 332 9.54 -8.79 19.08
CA TRP A 332 10.86 -8.70 18.43
C TRP A 332 10.74 -8.67 16.91
N ILE A 333 9.94 -9.58 16.34
CA ILE A 333 9.72 -9.64 14.89
C ILE A 333 9.09 -8.34 14.40
N LEU A 334 8.00 -7.88 15.05
CA LEU A 334 7.30 -6.64 14.74
C LEU A 334 8.20 -5.39 14.82
N LYS A 335 9.23 -5.41 15.68
CA LYS A 335 10.25 -4.35 15.74
C LYS A 335 11.23 -4.39 14.56
N THR A 336 11.54 -5.58 14.05
CA THR A 336 12.60 -5.80 13.04
C THR A 336 12.10 -5.86 11.60
N VAL A 337 10.84 -6.25 11.39
CA VAL A 337 10.14 -6.39 10.11
C VAL A 337 8.69 -5.91 10.26
N ASP A 338 7.97 -5.75 9.15
CA ASP A 338 6.58 -5.30 9.16
C ASP A 338 5.60 -6.32 9.80
N GLY A 339 4.39 -5.85 10.12
CA GLY A 339 3.34 -6.68 10.71
C GLY A 339 2.94 -7.87 9.83
N SER A 340 2.92 -7.70 8.51
CA SER A 340 2.60 -8.79 7.57
C SER A 340 3.61 -9.95 7.63
N TRP A 341 4.91 -9.68 7.72
CA TRP A 341 5.92 -10.74 7.88
C TRP A 341 5.81 -11.47 9.21
N MET A 342 5.46 -10.78 10.30
CA MET A 342 5.18 -11.43 11.59
C MET A 342 4.07 -12.48 11.44
N TRP A 343 2.96 -12.13 10.79
CA TRP A 343 1.87 -13.08 10.57
C TRP A 343 2.27 -14.25 9.66
N TRP A 344 3.08 -14.03 8.61
CA TRP A 344 3.62 -15.12 7.79
C TRP A 344 4.53 -16.07 8.59
N MET A 345 5.32 -15.54 9.53
CA MET A 345 6.09 -16.39 10.44
C MET A 345 5.19 -17.21 11.36
N MET A 346 4.07 -16.66 11.84
CA MET A 346 3.08 -17.41 12.62
C MET A 346 2.40 -18.51 11.81
N VAL A 347 2.11 -18.27 10.52
CA VAL A 347 1.65 -19.31 9.58
C VAL A 347 2.68 -20.42 9.46
N PHE A 348 3.95 -20.07 9.28
CA PHE A 348 5.04 -21.04 9.19
C PHE A 348 5.13 -21.88 10.47
N ILE A 349 5.15 -21.26 11.65
CA ILE A 349 5.21 -21.95 12.95
C ILE A 349 3.99 -22.88 13.13
N SER A 350 2.79 -22.40 12.77
CA SER A 350 1.54 -23.17 12.88
C SER A 350 1.54 -24.43 12.00
N LEU A 351 2.07 -24.33 10.78
CA LEU A 351 2.26 -25.51 9.92
C LEU A 351 3.29 -26.48 10.50
N HIS A 352 4.30 -25.97 11.20
CA HIS A 352 5.34 -26.81 11.81
C HIS A 352 4.85 -27.64 12.99
N MET A 353 3.78 -27.21 13.66
CA MET A 353 3.11 -28.00 14.70
C MET A 353 2.68 -29.38 14.19
N ILE A 354 2.25 -29.49 12.92
CA ILE A 354 1.81 -30.75 12.31
C ILE A 354 2.93 -31.80 12.34
N TRP A 355 4.18 -31.39 12.09
CA TRP A 355 5.33 -32.30 12.13
C TRP A 355 5.56 -32.82 13.54
N PHE A 356 5.52 -31.95 14.55
CA PHE A 356 5.70 -32.36 15.94
C PHE A 356 4.58 -33.27 16.43
N TYR A 357 3.31 -32.96 16.10
CA TYR A 357 2.20 -33.88 16.37
C TYR A 357 2.37 -35.21 15.64
N ALA A 358 2.79 -35.21 14.37
CA ALA A 358 3.00 -36.42 13.59
C ALA A 358 4.14 -37.28 14.16
N PHE A 359 5.26 -36.68 14.59
CA PHE A 359 6.36 -37.40 15.22
C PHE A 359 5.96 -37.95 16.59
N GLY A 360 5.30 -37.15 17.43
CA GLY A 360 4.77 -37.60 18.72
C GLY A 360 3.80 -38.76 18.56
N TYR A 361 2.85 -38.64 17.63
CA TYR A 361 1.89 -39.69 17.33
C TYR A 361 2.55 -40.92 16.70
N ARG A 362 3.58 -40.77 15.87
CA ARG A 362 4.36 -41.91 15.32
C ARG A 362 5.05 -42.71 16.42
N VAL A 363 5.69 -42.04 17.39
CA VAL A 363 6.34 -42.70 18.52
C VAL A 363 5.30 -43.44 19.36
N TYR A 364 4.16 -42.81 19.64
CA TYR A 364 3.02 -43.44 20.32
C TYR A 364 2.50 -44.66 19.54
N ALA A 365 2.19 -44.50 18.25
CA ALA A 365 1.67 -45.55 17.39
C ALA A 365 2.60 -46.77 17.31
N LYS A 366 3.92 -46.54 17.26
CA LYS A 366 4.93 -47.62 17.29
C LYS A 366 4.89 -48.38 18.61
N LYS A 367 4.75 -47.70 19.75
CA LYS A 367 4.59 -48.33 21.08
C LYS A 367 3.28 -49.14 21.16
N SER A 368 2.22 -48.67 20.51
CA SER A 368 0.91 -49.33 20.48
C SER A 368 0.73 -50.36 19.35
N GLY A 369 1.78 -50.68 18.58
CA GLY A 369 1.74 -51.72 17.53
C GLY A 369 1.11 -51.30 16.19
N PHE A 370 0.84 -50.02 15.95
CA PHE A 370 0.28 -49.53 14.68
C PHE A 370 1.37 -49.22 13.63
N SER A 371 1.13 -49.62 12.37
CA SER A 371 1.99 -49.26 11.24
C SER A 371 1.84 -47.79 10.85
N ILE A 372 2.95 -47.11 10.51
CA ILE A 372 2.94 -45.72 10.06
C ILE A 372 2.13 -45.51 8.77
N VAL A 373 2.12 -46.50 7.88
CA VAL A 373 1.32 -46.46 6.65
C VAL A 373 -0.17 -46.42 6.99
N ALA A 374 -0.59 -47.12 8.04
CA ALA A 374 -1.97 -47.09 8.52
C ALA A 374 -2.33 -45.72 9.11
N VAL A 375 -1.39 -45.04 9.78
CA VAL A 375 -1.58 -43.68 10.30
C VAL A 375 -1.76 -42.69 9.15
N ILE A 376 -0.85 -42.67 8.18
CA ILE A 376 -0.93 -41.78 7.01
C ILE A 376 -2.23 -42.03 6.23
N ARG A 377 -2.57 -43.31 6.01
CA ARG A 377 -3.81 -43.69 5.33
C ARG A 377 -5.05 -43.18 6.08
N ARG A 378 -5.08 -43.27 7.42
CA ARG A 378 -6.19 -42.74 8.22
C ARG A 378 -6.31 -41.22 8.11
N VAL A 379 -5.21 -40.47 8.17
CA VAL A 379 -5.23 -39.01 7.98
C VAL A 379 -5.78 -38.63 6.61
N LEU A 380 -5.30 -39.30 5.55
CA LEU A 380 -5.75 -39.05 4.19
C LEU A 380 -7.23 -39.37 3.97
N ILE A 381 -7.76 -40.40 4.64
CA ILE A 381 -9.18 -40.78 4.59
C ILE A 381 -10.03 -39.81 5.42
N ASP A 382 -9.66 -39.56 6.67
CA ASP A 382 -10.42 -38.72 7.60
C ASP A 382 -10.63 -37.31 7.06
N LEU A 383 -9.59 -36.74 6.43
CA LEU A 383 -9.57 -35.40 5.88
C LEU A 383 -9.97 -35.34 4.40
N HIS A 384 -10.37 -36.47 3.79
CA HIS A 384 -10.72 -36.56 2.38
C HIS A 384 -9.64 -36.03 1.41
N LEU A 385 -8.38 -35.94 1.86
CA LEU A 385 -7.25 -35.35 1.12
C LEU A 385 -6.94 -36.10 -0.18
N ILE A 386 -7.27 -37.39 -0.27
CA ILE A 386 -7.09 -38.19 -1.50
C ILE A 386 -7.86 -37.59 -2.67
N ARG A 387 -9.07 -37.05 -2.43
CA ARG A 387 -9.86 -36.40 -3.49
C ARG A 387 -9.25 -35.07 -3.89
N LEU A 388 -8.81 -34.28 -2.91
CA LEU A 388 -8.14 -32.98 -3.12
C LEU A 388 -6.82 -33.13 -3.89
N ILE A 389 -5.97 -34.09 -3.53
CA ILE A 389 -4.69 -34.36 -4.22
C ILE A 389 -4.96 -34.80 -5.67
N LYS A 390 -5.95 -35.67 -5.89
CA LYS A 390 -6.35 -36.07 -7.25
C LYS A 390 -6.91 -34.90 -8.07
N PHE A 391 -7.55 -33.93 -7.42
CA PHE A 391 -8.07 -32.74 -8.07
C PHE A 391 -6.95 -31.73 -8.38
N SER A 392 -6.03 -31.47 -7.45
CA SER A 392 -4.91 -30.57 -7.67
C SER A 392 -3.99 -31.06 -8.79
N LEU A 393 -3.66 -32.35 -8.82
CA LEU A 393 -2.88 -32.95 -9.91
C LEU A 393 -3.50 -32.77 -11.31
N LYS A 394 -4.82 -32.56 -11.40
CA LYS A 394 -5.51 -32.25 -12.67
C LYS A 394 -5.44 -30.78 -13.04
N ILE A 395 -5.32 -29.89 -12.06
CA ILE A 395 -5.42 -28.42 -12.24
C ILE A 395 -4.05 -27.76 -12.41
N VAL A 396 -3.00 -28.27 -11.77
CA VAL A 396 -1.65 -27.71 -11.89
C VAL A 396 -1.15 -27.57 -13.34
N PRO A 397 -1.36 -28.56 -14.24
CA PRO A 397 -0.97 -28.42 -15.65
C PRO A 397 -1.70 -27.26 -16.35
N LEU A 398 -2.98 -27.06 -16.05
CA LEU A 398 -3.80 -25.99 -16.62
C LEU A 398 -3.34 -24.61 -16.12
N ILE A 399 -3.08 -24.46 -14.82
CA ILE A 399 -2.57 -23.21 -14.24
C ILE A 399 -1.17 -22.89 -14.78
N SER A 400 -0.32 -23.90 -14.95
CA SER A 400 1.03 -23.72 -15.51
C SER A 400 0.97 -23.27 -16.97
N LEU A 401 0.05 -23.84 -17.76
CA LEU A 401 -0.17 -23.45 -19.16
C LEU A 401 -0.68 -22.00 -19.27
N LEU A 402 -1.61 -21.61 -18.39
CA LEU A 402 -2.15 -20.25 -18.30
C LEU A 402 -1.11 -19.23 -17.83
N SER A 403 -0.23 -19.63 -16.91
CA SER A 403 0.85 -18.76 -16.41
C SER A 403 1.93 -18.56 -17.48
N LEU A 404 2.28 -19.63 -18.21
CA LEU A 404 3.23 -19.56 -19.31
C LEU A 404 2.69 -18.73 -20.49
N SER A 405 1.41 -18.91 -20.85
CA SER A 405 0.78 -18.09 -21.87
C SER A 405 0.71 -16.63 -21.46
N SER A 406 0.35 -16.33 -20.20
CA SER A 406 0.37 -14.96 -19.68
C SER A 406 1.76 -14.33 -19.66
N PHE A 407 2.80 -15.10 -19.32
CA PHE A 407 4.20 -14.62 -19.35
C PHE A 407 4.65 -14.31 -20.78
N LEU A 408 4.36 -15.20 -21.73
CA LEU A 408 4.71 -15.00 -23.14
C LEU A 408 3.94 -13.83 -23.76
N LEU A 409 2.68 -13.62 -23.36
CA LEU A 409 1.88 -12.46 -23.78
C LEU A 409 2.48 -11.15 -23.25
N PHE A 410 2.90 -11.12 -21.98
CA PHE A 410 3.49 -9.93 -21.37
C PHE A 410 4.86 -9.58 -21.97
N HIS A 411 5.73 -10.57 -22.15
CA HIS A 411 7.09 -10.34 -22.66
C HIS A 411 7.08 -9.87 -24.13
N ASN A 412 6.25 -10.49 -24.98
CA ASN A 412 6.14 -10.07 -26.37
C ASN A 412 5.47 -8.70 -26.53
N ALA A 413 4.51 -8.35 -25.66
CA ALA A 413 3.88 -7.02 -25.69
C ALA A 413 4.85 -5.89 -25.32
N ASP A 414 5.70 -6.09 -24.29
CA ASP A 414 6.65 -5.07 -23.85
C ASP A 414 7.69 -4.74 -24.93
N ASP A 415 8.28 -5.76 -25.59
CA ASP A 415 9.28 -5.53 -26.63
C ASP A 415 8.70 -4.92 -27.92
N SER A 416 7.46 -5.26 -28.28
CA SER A 416 6.76 -4.71 -29.46
C SER A 416 6.37 -3.25 -29.30
N LEU A 417 6.11 -2.79 -28.07
CA LEU A 417 5.62 -1.43 -27.80
C LEU A 417 6.72 -0.43 -27.44
N ARG A 418 7.99 -0.87 -27.35
CA ARG A 418 9.13 0.01 -27.11
C ARG A 418 9.32 1.02 -28.25
N SER A 419 9.51 2.28 -27.88
CA SER A 419 9.80 3.34 -28.84
C SER A 419 11.16 3.13 -29.50
N PRO A 420 11.23 3.12 -30.85
CA PRO A 420 12.48 3.26 -31.58
C PRO A 420 13.22 4.55 -31.16
N LYS A 421 14.55 4.59 -31.34
CA LYS A 421 15.32 5.82 -31.12
C LYS A 421 14.91 6.86 -32.16
N ARG A 422 14.49 8.04 -31.71
CA ARG A 422 14.08 9.17 -32.55
C ARG A 422 15.00 10.36 -32.31
N THR A 423 15.23 11.16 -33.34
CA THR A 423 16.03 12.41 -33.29
C THR A 423 15.15 13.65 -33.36
N ASP A 424 14.04 13.58 -34.09
CA ASP A 424 13.20 14.72 -34.42
C ASP A 424 11.81 14.60 -33.79
N MET A 425 11.16 15.76 -33.61
CA MET A 425 9.77 15.85 -33.19
C MET A 425 8.86 15.21 -34.24
N VAL A 426 7.88 14.41 -33.79
CA VAL A 426 6.96 13.70 -34.68
C VAL A 426 5.53 14.21 -34.47
N GLU A 427 4.87 14.59 -35.56
CA GLU A 427 3.45 14.94 -35.57
C GLU A 427 2.59 13.69 -35.74
N VAL A 428 1.65 13.49 -34.81
CA VAL A 428 0.68 12.39 -34.80
C VAL A 428 -0.71 12.98 -34.86
N ARG A 429 -1.55 12.46 -35.77
CA ARG A 429 -2.93 12.90 -35.92
C ARG A 429 -3.89 11.81 -35.49
N ILE A 430 -4.78 12.13 -34.55
CA ILE A 430 -5.84 11.22 -34.09
C ILE A 430 -7.19 11.73 -34.62
N PRO A 431 -7.84 10.99 -35.55
CA PRO A 431 -9.16 11.33 -36.05
C PRO A 431 -10.24 11.32 -34.96
N GLU A 432 -11.34 12.05 -35.19
CA GLU A 432 -12.58 11.86 -34.44
C GLU A 432 -13.05 10.41 -34.59
N ASP A 433 -13.42 9.77 -33.47
CA ASP A 433 -13.84 8.36 -33.37
C ASP A 433 -12.79 7.29 -33.74
N ALA A 434 -11.49 7.63 -33.67
CA ALA A 434 -10.43 6.66 -33.93
C ALA A 434 -10.50 5.43 -32.98
N SER A 435 -10.56 4.23 -33.57
CA SER A 435 -10.45 2.99 -32.81
C SER A 435 -9.03 2.79 -32.27
N LEU A 436 -8.89 2.01 -31.18
CA LEU A 436 -7.56 1.66 -30.63
C LEU A 436 -6.63 1.02 -31.66
N ARG A 437 -7.19 0.33 -32.68
CA ARG A 437 -6.41 -0.25 -33.76
C ARG A 437 -5.86 0.82 -34.71
N GLN A 438 -6.68 1.79 -35.09
CA GLN A 438 -6.26 2.91 -35.93
C GLN A 438 -5.22 3.79 -35.23
N ILE A 439 -5.37 4.00 -33.92
CA ILE A 439 -4.36 4.69 -33.10
C ILE A 439 -3.04 3.90 -33.12
N ALA A 440 -3.09 2.58 -32.95
CA ALA A 440 -1.90 1.73 -33.01
C ALA A 440 -1.17 1.84 -34.35
N ASP A 441 -1.92 1.78 -35.45
CA ASP A 441 -1.38 1.83 -36.81
C ASP A 441 -0.73 3.21 -37.08
N GLU A 442 -1.33 4.31 -36.62
CA GLU A 442 -0.75 5.66 -36.72
C GLU A 442 0.54 5.76 -35.89
N LEU A 443 0.54 5.28 -34.63
CA LEU A 443 1.73 5.28 -33.77
C LEU A 443 2.88 4.44 -34.35
N GLU A 444 2.56 3.31 -34.98
CA GLU A 444 3.53 2.45 -35.66
C GLU A 444 4.09 3.13 -36.91
N GLN A 445 3.24 3.69 -37.76
CA GLN A 445 3.65 4.40 -38.99
C GLN A 445 4.54 5.60 -38.68
N LYS A 446 4.28 6.30 -37.58
CA LYS A 446 5.06 7.45 -37.10
C LYS A 446 6.30 7.06 -36.30
N GLY A 447 6.58 5.75 -36.14
CA GLY A 447 7.76 5.24 -35.47
C GLY A 447 7.77 5.51 -33.95
N ILE A 448 6.60 5.62 -33.34
CA ILE A 448 6.44 5.78 -31.88
C ILE A 448 6.49 4.43 -31.17
N ILE A 449 5.97 3.39 -31.82
CA ILE A 449 6.03 1.99 -31.38
C ILE A 449 6.59 1.13 -32.52
N ARG A 450 7.09 -0.07 -32.21
CA ARG A 450 7.66 -0.98 -33.23
C ARG A 450 6.61 -1.84 -33.94
N ASP A 451 5.59 -2.31 -33.22
CA ASP A 451 4.51 -3.14 -33.75
C ASP A 451 3.21 -2.86 -32.97
N GLY A 452 2.16 -2.44 -33.67
CA GLY A 452 0.86 -2.07 -33.11
C GLY A 452 -0.07 -3.24 -32.80
N LYS A 453 0.28 -4.51 -33.12
CA LYS A 453 -0.57 -5.70 -32.85
C LYS A 453 -1.03 -5.82 -31.41
N TRP A 454 -0.11 -5.58 -30.46
CA TRP A 454 -0.39 -5.75 -29.03
C TRP A 454 -0.94 -4.49 -28.36
N PHE A 455 -0.94 -3.35 -29.06
CA PHE A 455 -1.34 -2.07 -28.48
C PHE A 455 -2.78 -2.06 -27.91
N PRO A 456 -3.83 -2.57 -28.61
CA PRO A 456 -5.17 -2.56 -28.04
C PRO A 456 -5.31 -3.39 -26.76
N ILE A 457 -4.65 -4.56 -26.70
CA ILE A 457 -4.66 -5.44 -25.53
C ILE A 457 -3.88 -4.77 -24.38
N TYR A 458 -2.73 -4.18 -24.69
CA TYR A 458 -1.92 -3.45 -23.73
C TYR A 458 -2.67 -2.24 -23.14
N ALA A 459 -3.32 -1.43 -23.98
CA ALA A 459 -4.08 -0.25 -23.55
C ALA A 459 -5.22 -0.61 -22.58
N ILE A 460 -5.92 -1.74 -22.79
CA ILE A 460 -7.05 -2.18 -21.95
C ILE A 460 -6.57 -2.88 -20.66
N SER A 461 -5.43 -3.58 -20.72
CA SER A 461 -4.91 -4.37 -19.60
C SER A 461 -4.01 -3.57 -18.65
N ASN A 462 -3.39 -2.49 -19.13
CA ASN A 462 -2.53 -1.63 -18.33
C ASN A 462 -3.38 -0.70 -17.44
N LYS A 463 -3.23 -0.84 -16.11
CA LYS A 463 -3.98 -0.06 -15.12
C LYS A 463 -3.85 1.45 -15.28
N THR A 464 -2.71 1.95 -15.74
CA THR A 464 -2.45 3.39 -15.91
C THR A 464 -3.09 3.94 -17.18
N LEU A 465 -3.12 3.14 -18.26
CA LEU A 465 -3.58 3.59 -19.58
C LEU A 465 -5.06 3.34 -19.82
N LYS A 466 -5.66 2.35 -19.16
CA LYS A 466 -7.07 1.98 -19.31
C LYS A 466 -8.04 3.12 -19.01
N ASP A 467 -7.68 3.97 -18.04
CA ASP A 467 -8.51 5.08 -17.58
C ASP A 467 -8.24 6.39 -18.36
N LEU A 468 -7.26 6.40 -19.26
CA LEU A 468 -6.95 7.56 -20.10
C LEU A 468 -7.89 7.60 -21.31
N VAL A 469 -8.70 8.64 -21.39
CA VAL A 469 -9.53 8.92 -22.58
C VAL A 469 -8.69 9.71 -23.58
N ILE A 470 -8.28 9.06 -24.68
CA ILE A 470 -7.57 9.70 -25.78
C ILE A 470 -8.52 10.68 -26.48
N GLN A 471 -8.08 11.93 -26.60
CA GLN A 471 -8.84 12.97 -27.28
C GLN A 471 -8.43 13.05 -28.76
N PRO A 472 -9.35 13.33 -29.70
CA PRO A 472 -8.98 13.61 -31.08
C PRO A 472 -8.16 14.90 -31.18
N GLY A 473 -7.27 14.97 -32.17
CA GLY A 473 -6.44 16.16 -32.41
C GLY A 473 -5.06 15.86 -32.99
N VAL A 474 -4.27 16.93 -33.17
CA VAL A 474 -2.89 16.87 -33.66
C VAL A 474 -1.90 17.07 -32.52
N TYR A 475 -1.02 16.08 -32.32
CA TYR A 475 -0.08 16.03 -31.22
C TYR A 475 1.36 16.05 -31.73
N GLN A 476 2.20 16.91 -31.13
CA GLN A 476 3.64 16.88 -31.35
C GLN A 476 4.32 16.09 -30.23
N ILE A 477 5.06 15.05 -30.62
CA ILE A 477 5.69 14.10 -29.72
C ILE A 477 7.20 14.30 -29.73
N SER A 478 7.75 14.51 -28.52
CA SER A 478 9.19 14.64 -28.29
C SER A 478 9.96 13.36 -28.65
N PRO A 479 11.19 13.47 -29.20
CA PRO A 479 12.05 12.31 -29.45
C PRO A 479 12.29 11.43 -28.22
N LYS A 480 12.23 12.03 -27.01
CA LYS A 480 12.47 11.37 -25.72
C LYS A 480 11.21 10.76 -25.09
N ALA A 481 10.02 11.11 -25.58
CA ALA A 481 8.78 10.62 -25.01
C ALA A 481 8.63 9.11 -25.29
N ASP A 482 8.25 8.34 -24.29
CA ASP A 482 7.87 6.94 -24.47
C ASP A 482 6.37 6.78 -24.74
N LEU A 483 5.90 5.55 -24.88
CA LEU A 483 4.49 5.28 -25.15
C LEU A 483 3.56 5.80 -24.04
N GLU A 484 3.97 5.73 -22.78
CA GLU A 484 3.14 6.21 -21.66
C GLU A 484 3.01 7.74 -21.69
N ASP A 485 4.12 8.43 -21.94
CA ASP A 485 4.14 9.88 -22.13
C ASP A 485 3.24 10.31 -23.30
N VAL A 486 3.32 9.60 -24.42
CA VAL A 486 2.49 9.86 -25.61
C VAL A 486 1.00 9.73 -25.28
N MET A 487 0.62 8.68 -24.57
CA MET A 487 -0.78 8.43 -24.20
C MET A 487 -1.29 9.49 -23.21
N LYS A 488 -0.46 9.93 -22.26
CA LYS A 488 -0.79 11.05 -21.35
C LYS A 488 -0.89 12.40 -22.07
N ILE A 489 -0.08 12.62 -23.10
CA ILE A 489 -0.17 13.81 -23.95
C ILE A 489 -1.51 13.82 -24.68
N MET A 490 -1.87 12.70 -25.29
CA MET A 490 -3.10 12.55 -26.07
C MET A 490 -4.38 12.61 -25.22
N SER A 491 -4.31 12.26 -23.93
CA SER A 491 -5.47 12.33 -23.05
C SER A 491 -5.83 13.74 -22.60
N ARG A 492 -4.88 14.68 -22.64
CA ARG A 492 -5.11 16.08 -22.25
C ARG A 492 -5.88 16.87 -23.29
N GLY A 493 -5.90 16.42 -24.55
CA GLY A 493 -6.54 17.10 -25.67
C GLY A 493 -5.74 18.28 -26.23
N THR A 494 -6.29 18.89 -27.28
CA THR A 494 -5.68 20.01 -28.00
C THR A 494 -6.49 21.30 -27.87
N PHE A 495 -5.90 22.41 -28.33
CA PHE A 495 -6.57 23.68 -28.59
C PHE A 495 -6.08 24.24 -29.91
N THR A 496 -6.94 24.99 -30.59
CA THR A 496 -6.63 25.61 -31.88
C THR A 496 -6.47 27.11 -31.70
N VAL A 497 -5.44 27.67 -32.32
CA VAL A 497 -5.20 29.11 -32.38
C VAL A 497 -5.06 29.54 -33.83
N GLU A 498 -5.79 30.57 -34.21
CA GLU A 498 -5.65 31.21 -35.52
C GLU A 498 -4.85 32.50 -35.35
N ILE A 499 -3.74 32.60 -36.08
CA ILE A 499 -2.88 33.79 -36.11
C ILE A 499 -3.07 34.48 -37.46
N PRO A 500 -3.80 35.61 -37.52
CA PRO A 500 -3.97 36.37 -38.76
C PRO A 500 -2.63 36.93 -39.29
N PRO A 501 -2.48 37.12 -40.61
CA PRO A 501 -1.39 37.91 -41.19
C PRO A 501 -1.33 39.31 -40.59
N GLY A 502 -0.12 39.85 -40.40
CA GLY A 502 0.08 41.19 -39.84
C GLY A 502 -0.02 41.25 -38.31
N THR A 503 -0.21 40.12 -37.63
CA THR A 503 -0.24 40.07 -36.16
C THR A 503 1.18 40.23 -35.58
N THR A 504 1.33 41.08 -34.57
CA THR A 504 2.62 41.27 -33.85
C THR A 504 2.89 40.14 -32.85
N VAL A 505 4.15 39.95 -32.45
CA VAL A 505 4.52 39.01 -31.35
C VAL A 505 3.70 39.28 -30.09
N HIS A 506 3.45 40.55 -29.78
CA HIS A 506 2.69 40.97 -28.62
C HIS A 506 1.21 40.54 -28.68
N GLU A 507 0.59 40.61 -29.86
CA GLU A 507 -0.78 40.17 -30.09
C GLU A 507 -0.88 38.64 -30.14
N ILE A 508 0.11 37.96 -30.73
CA ILE A 508 0.22 36.49 -30.66
C ILE A 508 0.26 36.04 -29.20
N ALA A 509 1.05 36.71 -28.35
CA ALA A 509 1.12 36.40 -26.93
C ALA A 509 -0.23 36.56 -26.22
N ASN A 510 -1.03 37.59 -26.57
CA ASN A 510 -2.38 37.77 -26.03
C ASN A 510 -3.34 36.65 -26.46
N SER A 511 -3.32 36.28 -27.75
CA SER A 511 -4.17 35.21 -28.28
C SER A 511 -3.85 33.86 -27.63
N LEU A 512 -2.58 33.60 -27.35
CA LEU A 512 -2.13 32.39 -26.66
C LEU A 512 -2.47 32.40 -25.16
N ASP A 513 -2.42 33.55 -24.50
CA ASP A 513 -2.77 33.71 -23.08
C ASP A 513 -4.24 33.37 -22.81
N TYR A 514 -5.14 33.81 -23.68
CA TYR A 514 -6.57 33.44 -23.61
C TYR A 514 -6.80 31.92 -23.71
N LEU A 515 -5.86 31.20 -24.32
CA LEU A 515 -5.91 29.75 -24.51
C LEU A 515 -5.09 28.97 -23.46
N GLY A 516 -4.54 29.68 -22.45
CA GLY A 516 -3.88 29.10 -21.28
C GLY A 516 -2.35 28.99 -21.38
N VAL A 517 -1.70 29.69 -22.31
CA VAL A 517 -0.24 29.78 -22.43
C VAL A 517 0.23 31.10 -21.82
N GLU A 518 1.05 31.05 -20.78
CA GLU A 518 1.44 32.24 -20.01
C GLU A 518 2.17 33.28 -20.88
N ARG A 519 1.53 34.44 -21.08
CA ARG A 519 2.01 35.54 -21.93
C ARG A 519 3.49 35.87 -21.74
N ASP A 520 3.93 36.11 -20.50
CA ASP A 520 5.29 36.55 -20.21
C ASP A 520 6.35 35.47 -20.53
N ARG A 521 6.00 34.20 -20.38
CA ARG A 521 6.87 33.08 -20.77
C ARG A 521 7.01 33.00 -22.27
N PHE A 522 5.94 33.22 -23.02
CA PHE A 522 5.99 33.23 -24.48
C PHE A 522 6.86 34.37 -24.99
N LEU A 523 6.68 35.58 -24.47
CA LEU A 523 7.51 36.73 -24.81
C LEU A 523 8.99 36.49 -24.47
N LYS A 524 9.27 35.82 -23.35
CA LYS A 524 10.63 35.41 -22.99
C LYS A 524 11.21 34.38 -23.95
N ALA A 525 10.45 33.38 -24.36
CA ALA A 525 10.88 32.37 -25.33
C ALA A 525 11.26 33.03 -26.67
N VAL A 526 10.45 33.99 -27.14
CA VAL A 526 10.72 34.76 -28.35
C VAL A 526 11.99 35.63 -28.25
N LYS A 527 12.37 36.08 -27.05
CA LYS A 527 13.48 37.02 -26.85
C LYS A 527 14.80 36.35 -26.45
N ALA A 528 14.76 35.34 -25.59
CA ALA A 528 15.92 34.87 -24.81
C ALA A 528 16.34 33.43 -25.11
N GLU A 529 15.55 32.65 -25.84
CA GLU A 529 15.90 31.26 -26.17
C GLU A 529 16.63 31.12 -27.50
N SER A 530 17.51 30.12 -27.59
CA SER A 530 18.16 29.71 -28.83
C SER A 530 17.35 28.64 -29.55
N TYR A 531 17.22 28.79 -30.87
CA TYR A 531 16.55 27.85 -31.77
C TYR A 531 17.50 27.44 -32.90
N ASP A 532 17.46 26.16 -33.28
CA ASP A 532 18.37 25.57 -34.27
C ASP A 532 17.81 25.73 -35.70
N PHE A 533 17.77 26.98 -36.17
CA PHE A 533 17.40 27.30 -37.56
C PHE A 533 18.46 28.18 -38.19
N SER A 534 19.00 27.74 -39.32
CA SER A 534 20.10 28.42 -40.03
C SER A 534 19.84 29.89 -40.38
N PHE A 535 18.58 30.30 -40.65
CA PHE A 535 18.28 31.70 -40.95
C PHE A 535 18.36 32.63 -39.73
N LEU A 536 18.35 32.07 -38.51
CA LEU A 536 18.44 32.86 -37.28
C LEU A 536 19.86 33.33 -36.96
N GLU A 537 20.87 32.65 -37.52
CA GLU A 537 22.29 33.01 -37.42
C GLU A 537 22.61 34.27 -38.25
N GLU A 538 21.83 34.53 -39.30
CA GLU A 538 22.01 35.66 -40.22
C GLU A 538 21.30 36.94 -39.75
N LEU A 539 20.58 36.90 -38.62
CA LEU A 539 19.87 38.07 -38.08
C LEU A 539 20.85 39.07 -37.47
N PRO A 540 20.68 40.37 -37.72
CA PRO A 540 21.59 41.39 -37.19
C PRO A 540 21.44 41.54 -35.67
N ASP A 541 22.56 41.78 -34.97
CA ASP A 541 22.66 42.00 -33.52
C ASP A 541 22.15 43.39 -33.06
N GLN A 542 21.00 43.83 -33.59
CA GLN A 542 20.38 45.12 -33.22
C GLN A 542 19.42 44.96 -32.03
N GLU A 543 19.35 45.95 -31.14
CA GLU A 543 18.34 46.00 -30.08
C GLU A 543 16.93 46.17 -30.67
N ARG A 544 16.25 45.04 -30.91
CA ARG A 544 14.85 44.96 -31.32
C ARG A 544 13.96 44.60 -30.13
N PRO A 545 12.67 45.03 -30.10
CA PRO A 545 11.73 44.64 -29.05
C PRO A 545 11.58 43.12 -28.91
N TYR A 546 11.41 42.44 -30.05
CA TYR A 546 11.30 41.00 -30.17
C TYR A 546 12.17 40.49 -31.31
N ARG A 547 13.15 39.63 -31.00
CA ARG A 547 14.13 39.13 -31.98
C ARG A 547 13.48 38.36 -33.13
N LEU A 548 12.42 37.59 -32.84
CA LEU A 548 11.74 36.74 -33.82
C LEU A 548 10.49 37.38 -34.46
N GLU A 549 10.28 38.69 -34.30
CA GLU A 549 9.23 39.40 -35.04
C GLU A 549 9.47 39.28 -36.55
N GLY A 550 8.45 38.91 -37.31
CA GLY A 550 8.52 38.66 -38.75
C GLY A 550 8.71 37.19 -39.13
N TYR A 551 9.11 36.35 -38.17
CA TYR A 551 9.47 34.94 -38.41
C TYR A 551 8.45 33.95 -37.84
N LEU A 552 7.51 34.41 -37.02
CA LEU A 552 6.43 33.58 -36.49
C LEU A 552 5.30 33.50 -37.52
N MET A 553 5.38 32.52 -38.42
CA MET A 553 4.49 32.43 -39.58
C MET A 553 3.00 32.48 -39.20
N PRO A 554 2.19 33.38 -39.79
CA PRO A 554 0.73 33.38 -39.59
C PRO A 554 0.05 32.12 -40.13
N GLY A 555 -1.10 31.78 -39.55
CA GLY A 555 -1.93 30.65 -39.96
C GLY A 555 -2.64 29.98 -38.78
N GLN A 556 -3.34 28.89 -39.08
CA GLN A 556 -4.03 28.08 -38.08
C GLN A 556 -3.07 27.03 -37.48
N TYR A 557 -2.97 27.00 -36.16
CA TYR A 557 -2.17 26.05 -35.40
C TYR A 557 -3.05 25.27 -34.46
N GLU A 558 -2.74 23.99 -34.30
CA GLU A 558 -3.33 23.14 -33.29
C GLU A 558 -2.22 22.65 -32.36
N PHE A 559 -2.40 22.87 -31.06
CA PHE A 559 -1.42 22.54 -30.05
C PHE A 559 -2.03 21.67 -28.95
N ARG A 560 -1.22 20.79 -28.37
CA ARG A 560 -1.61 20.04 -27.17
C ARG A 560 -1.79 20.97 -25.97
N LYS A 561 -2.73 20.67 -25.08
CA LYS A 561 -2.86 21.39 -23.80
C LYS A 561 -1.60 21.17 -22.94
N GLY A 562 -1.05 22.26 -22.41
CA GLY A 562 0.23 22.26 -21.71
C GLY A 562 1.46 22.11 -22.64
N VAL A 563 1.33 22.45 -23.92
CA VAL A 563 2.47 22.71 -24.81
C VAL A 563 3.38 23.78 -24.21
N THR A 564 4.69 23.63 -24.39
CA THR A 564 5.64 24.66 -23.95
C THR A 564 5.73 25.80 -24.95
N GLU A 565 6.05 26.99 -24.45
CA GLU A 565 6.21 28.19 -25.26
C GLU A 565 7.30 28.00 -26.32
N LYS A 566 8.38 27.28 -25.97
CA LYS A 566 9.44 26.88 -26.88
C LYS A 566 8.93 26.03 -28.04
N GLU A 567 8.08 25.03 -27.79
CA GLU A 567 7.50 24.17 -28.83
C GLU A 567 6.57 24.94 -29.77
N ILE A 568 5.79 25.90 -29.24
CA ILE A 568 4.96 26.81 -30.04
C ILE A 568 5.83 27.62 -30.99
N VAL A 569 6.84 28.32 -30.45
CA VAL A 569 7.76 29.14 -31.26
C VAL A 569 8.48 28.29 -32.30
N THR A 570 8.98 27.11 -31.92
CA THR A 570 9.64 26.16 -32.84
C THR A 570 8.71 25.75 -33.97
N SER A 571 7.42 25.51 -33.69
CA SER A 571 6.42 25.13 -34.70
C SER A 571 6.18 26.25 -35.71
N MET A 572 6.09 27.51 -35.24
CA MET A 572 5.89 28.67 -36.10
C MET A 572 7.13 28.95 -36.96
N LEU A 573 8.33 28.87 -36.37
CA LEU A 573 9.61 29.02 -37.08
C LEU A 573 9.82 27.91 -38.11
N MET A 574 9.44 26.67 -37.81
CA MET A 574 9.51 25.57 -38.77
C MET A 574 8.63 25.81 -40.00
N ARG A 575 7.45 26.43 -39.84
CA ARG A 575 6.62 26.82 -41.00
C ARG A 575 7.26 27.92 -41.83
N PHE A 576 7.91 28.89 -41.18
CA PHE A 576 8.69 29.91 -41.88
C PHE A 576 9.87 29.29 -42.64
N ASP A 577 10.63 28.40 -42.02
CA ASP A 577 11.80 27.71 -42.63
C ASP A 577 11.41 26.95 -43.91
N ARG A 578 10.25 26.28 -43.91
CA ARG A 578 9.69 25.60 -45.08
C ARG A 578 9.34 26.56 -46.23
N LEU A 579 9.00 27.81 -45.93
CA LEU A 579 8.74 28.84 -46.93
C LEU A 579 10.04 29.50 -47.39
N ALA A 580 10.93 29.85 -46.47
CA ALA A 580 12.25 30.40 -46.73
C ALA A 580 13.24 29.31 -47.16
N THR A 581 12.92 28.60 -48.24
CA THR A 581 13.75 27.51 -48.78
C THR A 581 15.16 27.98 -49.13
N LYS A 582 16.12 27.05 -49.19
CA LYS A 582 17.50 27.34 -49.61
C LYS A 582 17.59 28.08 -50.94
N ASN A 583 16.66 27.80 -51.87
CA ASN A 583 16.60 28.47 -53.17
C ASN A 583 16.26 29.96 -53.04
N ILE A 584 15.26 30.29 -52.21
CA ILE A 584 14.87 31.69 -51.96
C ILE A 584 16.00 32.44 -51.27
N ARG A 585 16.67 31.83 -50.28
CA ARG A 585 17.82 32.47 -49.61
C ARG A 585 18.98 32.74 -50.57
N SER A 586 19.25 31.79 -51.48
CA SER A 586 20.24 31.96 -52.53
C SER A 586 19.86 33.08 -53.51
N GLU A 587 18.59 33.18 -53.91
CA GLU A 587 18.08 34.26 -54.77
C GLU A 587 18.23 35.64 -54.13
N LEU A 588 17.87 35.77 -52.84
CA LEU A 588 18.04 37.01 -52.09
C LEU A 588 19.50 37.44 -52.04
N ASN A 589 20.40 36.51 -51.68
CA ASN A 589 21.84 36.77 -51.62
C ASN A 589 22.41 37.18 -52.99
N GLN A 590 21.97 36.57 -54.10
CA GLN A 590 22.39 36.96 -55.45
C GLN A 590 21.97 38.38 -55.82
N LYS A 591 20.79 38.83 -55.35
CA LYS A 591 20.28 40.19 -55.57
C LYS A 591 20.82 41.22 -54.55
N GLY A 592 21.66 40.78 -53.61
CA GLY A 592 22.26 41.62 -52.58
C GLY A 592 21.35 41.95 -51.40
N TRP A 593 20.25 41.22 -51.21
CA TRP A 593 19.29 41.40 -50.12
C TRP A 593 19.43 40.29 -49.08
N THR A 594 19.23 40.63 -47.81
CA THR A 594 19.19 39.61 -46.74
C THR A 594 17.77 39.09 -46.53
N VAL A 595 17.65 37.92 -45.87
CA VAL A 595 16.34 37.38 -45.45
C VAL A 595 15.61 38.39 -44.54
N ASP A 596 16.35 39.05 -43.65
CA ASP A 596 15.81 40.03 -42.72
C ASP A 596 15.22 41.28 -43.41
N GLU A 597 15.89 41.80 -44.43
CA GLU A 597 15.38 42.94 -45.20
C GLU A 597 14.14 42.58 -46.02
N TRP A 598 14.13 41.39 -46.63
CA TRP A 598 12.98 40.88 -47.38
C TRP A 598 11.74 40.73 -46.48
N VAL A 599 11.92 40.13 -45.29
CA VAL A 599 10.85 39.97 -44.30
C VAL A 599 10.40 41.33 -43.76
N THR A 600 11.33 42.27 -43.56
CA THR A 600 11.01 43.64 -43.12
C THR A 600 10.13 44.35 -44.15
N VAL A 601 10.47 44.30 -45.44
CA VAL A 601 9.62 44.86 -46.50
C VAL A 601 8.26 44.17 -46.55
N ALA A 602 8.22 42.84 -46.40
CA ALA A 602 6.96 42.10 -46.36
C ALA A 602 6.07 42.54 -45.19
N SER A 603 6.62 42.76 -44.00
CA SER A 603 5.87 43.25 -42.83
C SER A 603 5.31 44.66 -43.05
N LEU A 604 6.08 45.53 -43.71
CA LEU A 604 5.65 46.89 -44.06
C LEU A 604 4.58 46.90 -45.16
N ALA A 605 4.63 45.96 -46.09
CA ALA A 605 3.63 45.79 -47.13
C ALA A 605 2.30 45.24 -46.57
N GLU A 606 2.38 44.34 -45.58
CA GLU A 606 1.23 43.77 -44.87
C GLU A 606 0.46 44.83 -44.04
N GLU A 607 1.17 45.79 -43.42
CA GLU A 607 0.58 46.85 -42.58
C GLU A 607 -0.19 47.93 -43.39
N ARG A 608 -0.13 47.91 -44.73
CA ARG A 608 -0.78 48.94 -45.56
C ARG A 608 -2.30 48.77 -45.61
N PRO A 609 -3.07 49.85 -45.84
CA PRO A 609 -4.53 49.78 -45.86
C PRO A 609 -5.07 48.73 -46.84
N GLN A 610 -6.14 48.02 -46.46
CA GLN A 610 -6.76 46.91 -47.22
C GLN A 610 -7.10 47.18 -48.70
N ARG A 611 -7.10 48.44 -49.15
CA ARG A 611 -7.37 48.81 -50.55
C ARG A 611 -6.16 48.67 -51.48
N GLN A 612 -4.95 48.48 -50.95
CA GLN A 612 -3.72 48.31 -51.72
C GLN A 612 -3.30 46.84 -51.71
N SER A 613 -3.02 46.25 -52.88
CA SER A 613 -2.50 44.88 -52.96
C SER A 613 -1.10 44.80 -52.31
N PRO A 614 -0.75 43.71 -51.59
CA PRO A 614 0.59 43.53 -51.05
C PRO A 614 1.72 43.67 -52.08
N SER A 615 1.44 43.33 -53.35
CA SER A 615 2.37 43.53 -54.47
C SER A 615 2.62 45.01 -54.76
N ASP A 616 1.56 45.82 -54.85
CA ASP A 616 1.68 47.26 -55.12
C ASP A 616 2.36 47.97 -53.94
N ALA A 617 2.05 47.52 -52.71
CA ALA A 617 2.68 48.02 -51.50
C ALA A 617 4.19 47.72 -51.47
N ALA A 618 4.58 46.47 -51.76
CA ALA A 618 5.99 46.09 -51.82
C ALA A 618 6.75 46.84 -52.93
N GLN A 619 6.16 46.96 -54.12
CA GLN A 619 6.73 47.70 -55.24
C GLN A 619 6.98 49.17 -54.86
N GLU A 620 6.02 49.82 -54.22
CA GLU A 620 6.14 51.21 -53.75
C GLU A 620 7.23 51.37 -52.69
N ILE A 621 7.32 50.43 -51.74
CA ILE A 621 8.37 50.43 -50.71
C ILE A 621 9.76 50.33 -51.36
N TYR A 622 9.97 49.37 -52.25
CA TYR A 622 11.25 49.24 -52.97
C TYR A 622 11.59 50.47 -53.81
N ARG A 623 10.60 51.05 -54.50
CA ARG A 623 10.78 52.29 -55.28
C ARG A 623 11.23 53.45 -54.39
N ARG A 624 10.60 53.63 -53.23
CA ARG A 624 10.97 54.68 -52.26
C ARG A 624 12.38 54.45 -51.69
N LEU A 625 12.74 53.20 -51.38
CA LEU A 625 14.09 52.85 -50.92
C LEU A 625 15.16 53.20 -51.96
N GLN A 626 14.93 52.85 -53.23
CA GLN A 626 15.86 53.19 -54.33
C GLN A 626 16.00 54.70 -54.56
N GLN A 627 14.91 55.46 -54.34
CA GLN A 627 14.89 56.91 -54.50
C GLN A 627 15.37 57.66 -53.24
N GLY A 628 15.62 56.97 -52.12
CA GLY A 628 16.04 57.57 -50.86
C GLY A 628 14.95 58.37 -50.16
N TYR A 629 13.68 58.06 -50.41
CA TYR A 629 12.54 58.67 -49.73
C TYR A 629 12.24 57.98 -48.39
N VAL A 630 11.52 58.70 -47.52
CA VAL A 630 10.93 58.14 -46.30
C VAL A 630 9.76 57.21 -46.68
N LEU A 631 9.54 56.14 -45.92
CA LEU A 631 8.54 55.12 -46.27
C LEU A 631 7.12 55.53 -45.86
N GLU A 632 6.97 56.35 -44.81
CA GLU A 632 5.68 56.90 -44.34
C GLU A 632 4.63 55.82 -44.04
N ASN A 633 5.06 54.70 -43.45
CA ASN A 633 4.19 53.68 -42.92
C ASN A 633 3.70 54.08 -41.51
N ALA A 634 2.38 54.09 -41.31
CA ALA A 634 1.80 54.06 -39.96
C ALA A 634 2.15 52.71 -39.31
N LEU A 635 2.55 52.75 -38.04
CA LEU A 635 2.98 51.56 -37.30
C LEU A 635 2.01 51.28 -36.16
N SER A 636 1.78 50.00 -35.87
CA SER A 636 1.02 49.54 -34.70
C SER A 636 1.91 49.49 -33.44
N TYR A 637 1.28 49.52 -32.26
CA TYR A 637 1.99 49.31 -30.98
C TYR A 637 2.59 47.88 -30.95
N PRO A 638 3.82 47.68 -30.45
CA PRO A 638 4.69 48.63 -29.75
C PRO A 638 5.59 49.49 -30.67
N TYR A 639 5.61 49.22 -31.98
CA TYR A 639 6.55 49.84 -32.93
C TYR A 639 6.27 51.33 -33.17
N SER A 640 5.03 51.78 -32.99
CA SER A 640 4.67 53.20 -33.01
C SER A 640 5.40 54.07 -31.96
N GLU A 641 5.82 53.48 -30.84
CA GLU A 641 6.46 54.20 -29.73
C GLU A 641 7.99 54.19 -29.81
N ILE A 642 8.56 53.44 -30.76
CA ILE A 642 10.01 53.24 -30.84
C ILE A 642 10.60 54.15 -31.93
N ALA A 643 11.34 55.18 -31.50
CA ALA A 643 11.93 56.17 -32.39
C ALA A 643 12.78 55.56 -33.52
N ALA A 644 13.42 54.42 -33.28
CA ALA A 644 14.23 53.73 -34.28
C ALA A 644 13.42 53.19 -35.47
N TYR A 645 12.15 52.85 -35.25
CA TYR A 645 11.24 52.31 -36.25
C TYR A 645 10.45 53.41 -37.01
N ASN A 646 10.52 54.68 -36.59
CA ASN A 646 9.72 55.75 -37.19
C ASN A 646 10.06 56.00 -38.68
N THR A 647 9.17 55.55 -39.55
CA THR A 647 9.35 55.58 -41.01
C THR A 647 8.99 56.92 -41.68
N HIS A 648 8.46 57.90 -40.93
CA HIS A 648 8.17 59.25 -41.42
C HIS A 648 9.39 60.17 -41.36
N HIS A 649 10.32 59.91 -40.44
CA HIS A 649 11.49 60.77 -40.21
C HIS A 649 12.82 60.09 -40.57
N ARG A 650 12.83 58.77 -40.76
CA ARG A 650 14.03 58.00 -41.14
C ARG A 650 13.95 57.50 -42.57
N ARG A 651 15.07 57.61 -43.28
CA ARG A 651 15.26 57.03 -44.61
C ARG A 651 15.80 55.61 -44.46
N GLY A 652 15.44 54.73 -45.39
CA GLY A 652 15.84 53.32 -45.34
C GLY A 652 14.84 52.45 -44.59
N LEU A 653 15.19 51.17 -44.42
CA LEU A 653 14.38 50.21 -43.67
C LEU A 653 14.46 50.48 -42.16
N PRO A 654 13.39 50.18 -41.40
CA PRO A 654 13.49 50.13 -39.95
C PRO A 654 14.45 49.02 -39.50
N PRO A 655 14.86 49.00 -38.22
CA PRO A 655 15.81 48.01 -37.68
C PRO A 655 15.42 46.55 -37.88
N GLY A 656 14.16 46.23 -38.19
CA GLY A 656 13.66 44.89 -38.48
C GLY A 656 12.16 44.90 -38.79
N PRO A 657 11.52 43.72 -38.86
CA PRO A 657 10.08 43.61 -39.12
C PRO A 657 9.22 44.26 -38.03
N ILE A 658 8.02 44.68 -38.40
CA ILE A 658 7.05 45.37 -37.51
C ILE A 658 5.82 44.52 -37.13
N ASN A 659 5.66 43.39 -37.81
CA ASN A 659 4.61 42.39 -37.57
C ASN A 659 5.06 41.06 -38.20
N ASN A 660 4.24 40.01 -38.09
CA ASN A 660 4.47 38.75 -38.78
C ASN A 660 3.69 38.71 -40.11
N PRO A 661 4.36 38.85 -41.27
CA PRO A 661 3.69 38.91 -42.57
C PRO A 661 3.16 37.54 -43.01
N GLY A 662 2.06 37.55 -43.77
CA GLY A 662 1.50 36.35 -44.35
C GLY A 662 2.29 35.83 -45.56
N LYS A 663 1.95 34.62 -46.02
CA LYS A 663 2.56 34.01 -47.21
C LYS A 663 2.40 34.88 -48.46
N ILE A 664 1.28 35.60 -48.57
CA ILE A 664 0.98 36.47 -49.71
C ILE A 664 1.92 37.67 -49.73
N ALA A 665 2.10 38.38 -48.61
CA ALA A 665 3.01 39.52 -48.54
C ALA A 665 4.48 39.11 -48.69
N LEU A 666 4.90 37.98 -48.09
CA LEU A 666 6.24 37.43 -48.28
C LEU A 666 6.53 37.14 -49.77
N LYS A 667 5.60 36.47 -50.46
CA LYS A 667 5.73 36.19 -51.89
C LYS A 667 5.71 37.46 -52.72
N ALA A 668 4.78 38.37 -52.46
CA ALA A 668 4.68 39.64 -53.18
C ALA A 668 5.95 40.50 -53.02
N SER A 669 6.51 40.54 -51.81
CA SER A 669 7.78 41.21 -51.53
C SER A 669 8.96 40.56 -52.28
N LEU A 670 8.97 39.22 -52.42
CA LEU A 670 10.00 38.52 -53.19
C LEU A 670 9.86 38.80 -54.69
N ASP A 671 8.64 38.74 -55.22
CA ASP A 671 8.36 38.94 -56.64
C ASP A 671 8.71 40.36 -57.11
N GLN A 672 8.57 41.36 -56.22
CA GLN A 672 8.89 42.77 -56.49
C GLN A 672 10.33 43.16 -56.13
N ILE A 673 11.16 42.22 -55.64
CA ILE A 673 12.50 42.55 -55.14
C ILE A 673 13.42 43.01 -56.29
N PRO A 674 14.07 44.18 -56.18
CA PRO A 674 14.97 44.67 -57.22
C PRO A 674 16.20 43.78 -57.41
N SER A 675 16.64 43.61 -58.67
CA SER A 675 17.82 42.78 -59.02
C SER A 675 19.15 43.31 -58.48
N ASN A 676 19.26 44.62 -58.21
CA ASN A 676 20.44 45.25 -57.61
C ASN A 676 20.00 46.15 -56.44
N LYS A 677 20.54 45.90 -55.25
CA LYS A 677 20.38 46.78 -54.08
C LYS A 677 21.09 48.12 -54.35
N ALA A 678 20.37 49.23 -54.15
CA ALA A 678 20.96 50.57 -54.27
C ALA A 678 21.99 50.81 -53.15
N PRO A 679 23.11 51.52 -53.41
CA PRO A 679 24.09 51.82 -52.37
C PRO A 679 23.49 52.70 -51.28
N GLU A 680 23.69 52.33 -50.01
CA GLU A 680 23.26 53.11 -48.86
C GLU A 680 23.83 54.54 -48.92
N ARG A 681 22.97 55.53 -49.17
CA ARG A 681 23.36 56.93 -48.98
C ARG A 681 23.32 57.21 -47.48
N GLN A 682 24.49 57.24 -46.85
CA GLN A 682 24.65 57.64 -45.44
C GLN A 682 23.94 58.97 -45.19
N GLN A 683 23.15 59.04 -44.12
CA GLN A 683 22.64 60.32 -43.61
C GLN A 683 23.84 61.19 -43.23
N PRO A 684 23.88 62.49 -43.61
CA PRO A 684 24.75 63.42 -42.91
C PRO A 684 24.31 63.49 -41.44
N PRO A 685 25.24 63.62 -40.47
CA PRO A 685 24.90 63.74 -39.07
C PRO A 685 23.95 64.93 -38.87
N GLY A 686 22.79 64.67 -38.25
CA GLY A 686 21.72 65.63 -38.08
C GLY A 686 22.14 66.88 -37.31
N ARG A 687 21.56 68.02 -37.69
CA ARG A 687 21.43 69.21 -36.85
C ARG A 687 20.13 69.13 -36.07
#